data_AF-A0A520YQL6-F1
#
_entry.id   AF-A0A520YQL6-F1
#
_cell.length_a   1.000
_cell.length_b   1.000
_cell.length_c   1.000
_cell.angle_alpha   90.00
_cell.angle_beta   90.00
_cell.angle_gamma   90.00
#
_symmetry.space_group_name_H-M   'P 1'
#
loop_
_entity.id
_entity.type
_entity.pdbx_description
1 polymer ?
#
loop_
_entity_poly.entity_id
_entity_poly.type
_entity_poly.pdbx_seq_one_letter_code
_entity_poly.pdbx_strand_id
1 'polypeptide(L)'
;MSIAENTPVIIGVGDVVEAIAEDLEQAPSPVDLAARAAQLALADAGVNATSIDVVTVVRSMADSTPIMPSAFGTSSKPPRSLAERIGADPTLAIHSASGGQTPQSLVNEFAERLADGEFSVVLLCGAESIANAKAAQRAGAKPDWQEDPAGEIEDRGMGLDGMVGIKEITHGLMMPTTQYAVTENARRASLGMTPDNYALRMGELLAPFSKVASENEYAMFRQEYSATEIATVSEKNAFVDFPYTRRMVAKDSVNQGAAVVMTTAAKARELGVEEEKWIYLHAYSEAHELPLLEREHLGSSKALTLAYQKVLQDSGLEAHDIDVFDIYSCFPVVVELAREALGLDDSKVSLTQTGGLAFFGGPGNNYAMHSITHVARALREKPGSYGLVGANGGMISKQSVGIYSAKPGWQRCSSSSIQRDALRQNAPVLCSDPNGEAVIETYTASFHKGTPVHGIVIGRLKHNGERFIAANLPGDNETLQSLLAEDALGKSIYVIARGQGNAFAFNEAQLRAQLPPAPTRLRDSYEFCSVSVNNHVLEITINREDSFNSLHPPANEELAEIFDIYLQDPELRAAIITGAGNKAFCSGNDLKYSASGGPMWFPKSGFAGLTSRVGRNKPVIAAINGIAMGGGMEIALAADLAIASENAEFALPEVKRGLIAAAGGILRLSRQITHKFAMELLLTGRSVKADEALQLGIVNRVVPQNEVLSTAREYAASIAENSPTSIRLTLEMINEKANQGDLNIAAGDAKVLDKLITSEDFYEGPKAFAEKRKPNWRGR
;
A
#
# COMPACT_ATOMS: atom_id res chain seq x y z
N MET A 1 -43.18 15.58 14.54
CA MET A 1 -43.46 14.12 14.49
C MET A 1 -42.76 13.50 15.69
N SER A 2 -43.37 12.55 16.41
CA SER A 2 -42.65 11.83 17.46
C SER A 2 -41.61 10.91 16.82
N ILE A 3 -40.33 11.15 17.14
CA ILE A 3 -39.22 10.29 16.72
C ILE A 3 -39.13 9.06 17.62
N ALA A 4 -38.58 7.95 17.12
CA ALA A 4 -38.37 6.78 17.96
C ALA A 4 -37.30 7.08 19.03
N GLU A 5 -37.54 6.59 20.25
CA GLU A 5 -36.65 6.84 21.40
C GLU A 5 -35.22 6.30 21.19
N ASN A 6 -35.07 5.24 20.39
CA ASN A 6 -33.77 4.66 20.04
C ASN A 6 -33.12 5.30 18.80
N THR A 7 -33.69 6.38 18.23
CA THR A 7 -33.07 7.02 17.06
C THR A 7 -31.72 7.64 17.43
N PRO A 8 -30.63 7.29 16.72
CA PRO A 8 -29.31 7.84 16.97
C PRO A 8 -29.23 9.32 16.56
N VAL A 9 -28.50 10.10 17.36
CA VAL A 9 -28.31 11.54 17.22
C VAL A 9 -26.88 11.94 17.55
N ILE A 10 -26.32 12.84 16.76
CA ILE A 10 -25.14 13.62 17.13
C ILE A 10 -25.60 14.75 18.04
N ILE A 11 -24.99 14.84 19.22
CA ILE A 11 -25.36 15.83 20.25
C ILE A 11 -24.24 16.83 20.54
N GLY A 12 -23.00 16.50 20.22
CA GLY A 12 -21.83 17.33 20.51
C GLY A 12 -20.80 17.28 19.40
N VAL A 13 -20.22 18.42 19.06
CA VAL A 13 -19.14 18.55 18.06
C VAL A 13 -18.02 19.45 18.55
N GLY A 14 -16.76 19.07 18.27
CA GLY A 14 -15.58 19.81 18.73
C GLY A 14 -14.47 19.81 17.68
N ASP A 15 -13.80 20.95 17.53
CA ASP A 15 -12.67 21.14 16.62
C ASP A 15 -11.54 21.86 17.35
N VAL A 16 -10.31 21.47 17.05
CA VAL A 16 -9.09 22.07 17.55
C VAL A 16 -8.19 22.36 16.35
N VAL A 17 -7.63 23.56 16.33
CA VAL A 17 -6.50 23.93 15.48
C VAL A 17 -5.48 24.66 16.35
N GLU A 18 -4.21 24.28 16.23
CA GLU A 18 -3.13 24.91 16.97
C GLU A 18 -2.01 25.36 16.05
N ALA A 19 -1.40 26.49 16.39
CA ALA A 19 -0.12 26.85 15.79
C ALA A 19 0.96 25.85 16.22
N ILE A 20 2.15 25.97 15.62
CA ILE A 20 3.32 25.24 16.13
C ILE A 20 3.58 25.70 17.57
N ALA A 21 3.78 24.75 18.47
CA ALA A 21 4.03 25.04 19.89
C ALA A 21 5.25 25.97 20.07
N GLU A 22 5.14 26.94 20.99
CA GLU A 22 6.25 27.82 21.34
C GLU A 22 7.37 27.04 22.05
N ASP A 23 6.99 26.14 22.97
CA ASP A 23 7.89 25.18 23.58
C ASP A 23 7.76 23.82 22.88
N LEU A 24 8.74 23.50 22.04
CA LEU A 24 8.76 22.27 21.26
C LEU A 24 9.09 21.03 22.11
N GLU A 25 9.64 21.18 23.31
CA GLU A 25 9.87 20.05 24.23
C GLU A 25 8.57 19.58 24.88
N GLN A 26 7.56 20.45 24.92
CA GLN A 26 6.21 20.17 25.45
C GLN A 26 5.15 20.23 24.34
N ALA A 27 5.56 20.03 23.08
CA ALA A 27 4.65 20.07 21.95
C ALA A 27 3.55 18.99 22.10
N PRO A 28 2.26 19.34 21.96
CA PRO A 28 1.17 18.38 22.09
C PRO A 28 1.28 17.20 21.14
N SER A 29 1.02 16.00 21.65
CA SER A 29 0.86 14.79 20.84
C SER A 29 -0.47 14.80 20.08
N PRO A 30 -0.67 13.91 19.09
CA PRO A 30 -2.00 13.70 18.49
C PRO A 30 -3.08 13.38 19.54
N VAL A 31 -2.76 12.58 20.57
CA VAL A 31 -3.73 12.21 21.62
C VAL A 31 -4.13 13.42 22.46
N ASP A 32 -3.22 14.36 22.71
CA ASP A 32 -3.53 15.59 23.44
C ASP A 32 -4.51 16.48 22.65
N LEU A 33 -4.29 16.63 21.34
CA LEU A 33 -5.18 17.38 20.45
C LEU A 33 -6.56 16.71 20.33
N ALA A 34 -6.59 15.38 20.25
CA ALA A 34 -7.82 14.60 20.25
C ALA A 34 -8.59 14.78 21.58
N ALA A 35 -7.92 14.72 22.73
CA ALA A 35 -8.55 14.94 24.02
C ALA A 35 -9.15 16.36 24.15
N ARG A 36 -8.46 17.39 23.64
CA ARG A 36 -8.99 18.76 23.60
C ARG A 36 -10.24 18.87 22.72
N ALA A 37 -10.23 18.24 21.55
CA ALA A 37 -11.40 18.21 20.67
C ALA A 37 -12.59 17.47 21.32
N ALA A 38 -12.32 16.36 21.99
CA ALA A 38 -13.33 15.62 22.76
C ALA A 38 -13.93 16.45 23.90
N GLN A 39 -13.11 17.18 24.65
CA GLN A 39 -13.58 18.10 25.69
C GLN A 39 -14.50 19.18 25.12
N LEU A 40 -14.17 19.74 23.95
CA LEU A 40 -15.03 20.72 23.27
C LEU A 40 -16.35 20.09 22.81
N ALA A 41 -16.33 18.86 22.29
CA ALA A 41 -17.55 18.16 21.88
C ALA A 41 -18.46 17.82 23.08
N LEU A 42 -17.87 17.43 24.21
CA LEU A 42 -18.62 17.21 25.46
C LEU A 42 -19.22 18.49 26.02
N ALA A 43 -18.46 19.60 25.97
CA ALA A 43 -18.95 20.92 26.37
C ALA A 43 -20.07 21.40 25.44
N ASP A 44 -19.96 21.19 24.14
CA ASP A 44 -21.02 21.48 23.16
C ASP A 44 -22.27 20.65 23.44
N ALA A 45 -22.15 19.36 23.78
CA ALA A 45 -23.29 18.54 24.19
C ALA A 45 -23.86 18.90 25.57
N GLY A 46 -23.05 19.47 26.48
CA GLY A 46 -23.43 19.68 27.88
C GLY A 46 -23.42 18.39 28.71
N VAL A 47 -22.61 17.39 28.33
CA VAL A 47 -22.58 16.06 28.98
C VAL A 47 -21.22 15.79 29.63
N ASN A 48 -21.21 14.96 30.69
CA ASN A 48 -19.99 14.59 31.40
C ASN A 48 -19.28 13.41 30.70
N ALA A 49 -17.95 13.44 30.63
CA ALA A 49 -17.14 12.35 30.10
C ALA A 49 -17.42 10.97 30.75
N THR A 50 -17.87 10.94 32.00
CA THR A 50 -18.23 9.70 32.71
C THR A 50 -19.45 8.99 32.13
N SER A 51 -20.22 9.62 31.25
CA SER A 51 -21.35 8.98 30.57
C SER A 51 -20.94 8.15 29.35
N ILE A 52 -19.71 8.33 28.86
CA ILE A 52 -19.19 7.69 27.66
C ILE A 52 -18.94 6.20 27.94
N ASP A 53 -19.58 5.31 27.19
CA ASP A 53 -19.29 3.88 27.21
C ASP A 53 -18.41 3.42 26.06
N VAL A 54 -18.30 4.21 24.98
CA VAL A 54 -17.40 3.92 23.86
C VAL A 54 -16.51 5.12 23.52
N VAL A 55 -15.20 4.89 23.45
CA VAL A 55 -14.25 5.85 22.87
C VAL A 55 -13.61 5.25 21.63
N THR A 56 -13.65 5.98 20.53
CA THR A 56 -12.90 5.63 19.31
C THR A 56 -11.86 6.72 19.00
N VAL A 57 -10.67 6.28 18.57
CA VAL A 57 -9.63 7.16 18.03
C VAL A 57 -9.34 6.76 16.59
N VAL A 58 -9.52 7.71 15.67
CA VAL A 58 -9.12 7.59 14.28
C VAL A 58 -7.60 7.53 14.24
N ARG A 59 -7.07 6.48 13.62
CA ARG A 59 -5.63 6.22 13.53
C ARG A 59 -4.89 7.39 12.88
N SER A 60 -3.85 7.88 13.54
CA SER A 60 -3.00 8.95 13.01
C SER A 60 -2.19 8.48 11.81
N MET A 61 -1.70 9.40 10.99
CA MET A 61 -0.81 9.10 9.86
C MET A 61 0.47 8.38 10.33
N ALA A 62 1.00 8.77 11.49
CA ALA A 62 2.20 8.15 12.09
C ALA A 62 1.94 6.71 12.56
N ASP A 63 0.71 6.39 12.96
CA ASP A 63 0.32 5.04 13.39
C ASP A 63 -0.23 4.18 12.24
N SER A 64 -0.35 4.74 11.02
CA SER A 64 -0.94 4.08 9.85
C SER A 64 0.01 3.10 9.14
N THR A 65 1.33 3.27 9.31
CA THR A 65 2.33 2.41 8.68
C THR A 65 3.66 2.43 9.47
N PRO A 66 4.33 1.28 9.63
CA PRO A 66 5.64 1.22 10.28
C PRO A 66 6.78 1.82 9.43
N ILE A 67 6.51 2.21 8.18
CA ILE A 67 7.50 2.80 7.27
C ILE A 67 7.81 4.25 7.66
N MET A 68 6.82 4.99 8.20
CA MET A 68 6.95 6.39 8.59
C MET A 68 6.50 6.60 10.05
N PRO A 69 7.18 5.97 11.02
CA PRO A 69 6.80 6.10 12.42
C PRO A 69 7.07 7.50 12.95
N SER A 70 6.37 7.88 14.02
CA SER A 70 6.69 9.08 14.80
C SER A 70 8.13 9.02 15.33
N ALA A 71 8.88 10.11 15.17
CA ALA A 71 10.23 10.24 15.73
C ALA A 71 10.24 10.38 17.27
N PHE A 72 9.08 10.60 17.90
CA PHE A 72 8.92 10.96 19.30
C PHE A 72 8.18 9.91 20.13
N GLY A 73 7.98 8.71 19.55
CA GLY A 73 7.08 7.70 20.11
C GLY A 73 5.60 8.02 19.85
N THR A 74 4.74 7.08 20.22
CA THR A 74 3.27 7.22 20.20
C THR A 74 2.67 6.44 21.38
N SER A 75 1.38 6.66 21.64
CA SER A 75 0.60 5.84 22.55
C SER A 75 0.43 4.43 22.02
N SER A 76 0.68 3.42 22.86
CA SER A 76 0.36 2.03 22.53
C SER A 76 -1.14 1.79 22.46
N LYS A 77 -1.96 2.64 23.13
CA LYS A 77 -3.42 2.53 23.21
C LYS A 77 -4.07 3.93 23.20
N PRO A 78 -4.03 4.64 22.05
CA PRO A 78 -4.53 6.01 21.94
C PRO A 78 -5.94 6.24 22.52
N PRO A 79 -6.93 5.34 22.34
CA PRO A 79 -8.26 5.53 22.93
C PRO A 79 -8.28 5.54 24.47
N ARG A 80 -7.42 4.75 25.12
CA ARG A 80 -7.32 4.71 26.60
C ARG A 80 -6.60 5.96 27.12
N SER A 81 -5.52 6.35 26.44
CA SER A 81 -4.83 7.60 26.72
C SER A 81 -5.72 8.83 26.56
N LEU A 82 -6.61 8.83 25.56
CA LEU A 82 -7.63 9.87 25.39
C LEU A 82 -8.63 9.84 26.55
N ALA A 83 -9.18 8.67 26.88
CA ALA A 83 -10.16 8.49 27.95
C ALA A 83 -9.64 9.02 29.30
N GLU A 84 -8.40 8.68 29.67
CA GLU A 84 -7.75 9.18 30.90
C GLU A 84 -7.68 10.71 30.94
N ARG A 85 -7.33 11.36 29.82
CA ARG A 85 -7.21 12.84 29.73
C ARG A 85 -8.55 13.57 29.88
N ILE A 86 -9.65 12.94 29.46
CA ILE A 86 -10.99 13.54 29.56
C ILE A 86 -11.76 13.09 30.80
N GLY A 87 -11.22 12.13 31.58
CA GLY A 87 -11.90 11.56 32.74
C GLY A 87 -13.03 10.59 32.39
N ALA A 88 -12.94 9.91 31.24
CA ALA A 88 -13.85 8.84 30.85
C ALA A 88 -13.29 7.46 31.23
N ASP A 89 -14.17 6.48 31.41
CA ASP A 89 -13.80 5.06 31.61
C ASP A 89 -14.67 4.17 30.72
N PRO A 90 -14.40 4.12 29.40
CA PRO A 90 -15.27 3.44 28.45
C PRO A 90 -15.18 1.92 28.59
N THR A 91 -16.31 1.25 28.41
CA THR A 91 -16.37 -0.21 28.33
C THR A 91 -15.69 -0.73 27.05
N LEU A 92 -15.79 0.03 25.96
CA LEU A 92 -15.16 -0.27 24.68
C LEU A 92 -14.27 0.88 24.20
N ALA A 93 -13.01 0.57 23.90
CA ALA A 93 -12.00 1.52 23.45
C ALA A 93 -11.43 1.03 22.11
N ILE A 94 -11.63 1.79 21.03
CA ILE A 94 -11.35 1.34 19.65
C ILE A 94 -10.29 2.22 18.99
N HIS A 95 -9.22 1.61 18.50
CA HIS A 95 -8.26 2.28 17.61
C HIS A 95 -8.58 1.86 16.17
N SER A 96 -9.00 2.82 15.34
CA SER A 96 -9.58 2.51 14.02
C SER A 96 -8.55 1.96 13.01
N ALA A 97 -9.06 1.52 11.86
CA ALA A 97 -8.25 1.35 10.67
C ALA A 97 -7.85 2.72 10.06
N SER A 98 -6.81 2.75 9.23
CA SER A 98 -6.42 3.96 8.49
C SER A 98 -7.38 4.25 7.34
N GLY A 99 -7.48 5.53 6.97
CA GLY A 99 -8.16 6.03 5.79
C GLY A 99 -9.12 7.18 6.11
N GLY A 100 -9.18 8.17 5.20
CA GLY A 100 -10.01 9.37 5.35
C GLY A 100 -11.52 9.14 5.33
N GLN A 101 -11.99 7.96 4.94
CA GLN A 101 -13.40 7.55 5.03
C GLN A 101 -13.83 7.20 6.47
N THR A 102 -12.87 6.90 7.34
CA THR A 102 -13.10 6.26 8.63
C THR A 102 -14.01 7.06 9.57
N PRO A 103 -13.88 8.39 9.71
CA PRO A 103 -14.80 9.16 10.55
C PRO A 103 -16.28 8.97 10.21
N GLN A 104 -16.63 9.04 8.92
CA GLN A 104 -18.02 8.82 8.47
C GLN A 104 -18.45 7.37 8.68
N SER A 105 -17.57 6.41 8.43
CA SER A 105 -17.84 4.99 8.65
C SER A 105 -18.12 4.66 10.12
N LEU A 106 -17.39 5.29 11.04
CA LEU A 106 -17.65 5.17 12.48
C LEU A 106 -19.01 5.76 12.87
N VAL A 107 -19.42 6.89 12.29
CA VAL A 107 -20.78 7.43 12.50
C VAL A 107 -21.85 6.43 12.01
N ASN A 108 -21.64 5.82 10.85
CA ASN A 108 -22.57 4.82 10.29
C ASN A 108 -22.71 3.61 11.24
N GLU A 109 -21.58 3.02 11.64
CA GLU A 109 -21.53 1.86 12.55
C GLU A 109 -22.20 2.17 13.89
N PHE A 110 -21.82 3.27 14.53
CA PHE A 110 -22.32 3.59 15.86
C PHE A 110 -23.75 4.10 15.86
N ALA A 111 -24.26 4.66 14.75
CA ALA A 111 -25.68 4.92 14.61
C ALA A 111 -26.51 3.63 14.72
N GLU A 112 -26.08 2.55 14.05
CA GLU A 112 -26.74 1.25 14.14
C GLU A 112 -26.63 0.63 15.54
N ARG A 113 -25.43 0.60 16.12
CA ARG A 113 -25.18 -0.04 17.43
C ARG A 113 -25.88 0.70 18.58
N LEU A 114 -26.00 2.02 18.50
CA LEU A 114 -26.84 2.82 19.41
C LEU A 114 -28.32 2.50 19.25
N ALA A 115 -28.81 2.38 18.00
CA ALA A 115 -30.21 2.05 17.74
C ALA A 115 -30.60 0.64 18.22
N ASP A 116 -29.65 -0.29 18.19
CA ASP A 116 -29.79 -1.67 18.70
C ASP A 116 -29.67 -1.76 20.23
N GLY A 117 -29.28 -0.66 20.90
CA GLY A 117 -29.12 -0.60 22.35
C GLY A 117 -27.87 -1.29 22.87
N GLU A 118 -26.85 -1.50 22.03
CA GLU A 118 -25.56 -2.05 22.47
C GLU A 118 -24.81 -1.06 23.38
N PHE A 119 -24.95 0.23 23.12
CA PHE A 119 -24.29 1.32 23.84
C PHE A 119 -25.23 2.51 24.05
N SER A 120 -24.81 3.44 24.90
CA SER A 120 -25.56 4.62 25.31
C SER A 120 -24.94 5.92 24.82
N VAL A 121 -23.62 6.13 24.95
CA VAL A 121 -22.96 7.39 24.59
C VAL A 121 -21.58 7.10 24.00
N VAL A 122 -21.45 7.39 22.71
CA VAL A 122 -20.25 7.13 21.92
C VAL A 122 -19.50 8.42 21.68
N LEU A 123 -18.19 8.41 21.92
CA LEU A 123 -17.26 9.46 21.51
C LEU A 123 -16.43 8.97 20.31
N LEU A 124 -16.50 9.71 19.21
CA LEU A 124 -15.65 9.52 18.05
C LEU A 124 -14.65 10.68 17.97
N CYS A 125 -13.36 10.38 17.84
CA CYS A 125 -12.33 11.42 17.85
C CYS A 125 -11.12 11.05 16.99
N GLY A 126 -10.34 12.04 16.56
CA GLY A 126 -9.01 11.85 15.98
C GLY A 126 -8.26 13.17 15.88
N ALA A 127 -6.97 13.10 15.61
CA ALA A 127 -6.12 14.28 15.45
C ALA A 127 -4.78 13.95 14.78
N GLU A 128 -4.12 15.01 14.30
CA GLU A 128 -2.75 15.00 13.78
C GLU A 128 -1.93 16.12 14.44
N SER A 129 -0.65 15.83 14.72
CA SER A 129 0.32 16.80 15.28
C SER A 129 1.61 16.86 14.41
N ILE A 130 1.42 16.78 13.08
CA ILE A 130 2.51 16.67 12.11
C ILE A 130 3.32 17.98 12.04
N ALA A 131 2.67 19.14 12.21
CA ALA A 131 3.39 20.42 12.21
C ALA A 131 4.37 20.50 13.38
N ASN A 132 3.93 20.14 14.59
CA ASN A 132 4.77 20.04 15.77
C ASN A 132 5.89 19.02 15.59
N ALA A 133 5.58 17.82 15.08
CA ALA A 133 6.59 16.78 14.86
C ALA A 133 7.71 17.28 13.92
N LYS A 134 7.34 17.87 12.78
CA LYS A 134 8.30 18.42 11.80
C LYS A 134 9.10 19.59 12.40
N ALA A 135 8.48 20.44 13.22
CA ALA A 135 9.16 21.57 13.86
C ALA A 135 10.16 21.09 14.92
N ALA A 136 9.75 20.19 15.82
CA ALA A 136 10.61 19.61 16.84
C ALA A 136 11.83 18.91 16.24
N GLN A 137 11.63 18.11 15.17
CA GLN A 137 12.72 17.42 14.49
C GLN A 137 13.74 18.40 13.89
N ARG A 138 13.28 19.50 13.27
CA ARG A 138 14.18 20.54 12.73
C ARG A 138 14.93 21.30 13.83
N ALA A 139 14.29 21.53 14.97
CA ALA A 139 14.88 22.22 16.10
C ALA A 139 15.78 21.32 16.97
N GLY A 140 15.69 20.00 16.81
CA GLY A 140 16.38 19.03 17.67
C GLY A 140 15.73 18.85 19.04
N ALA A 141 14.50 19.36 19.23
CA ALA A 141 13.69 19.13 20.43
C ALA A 141 13.20 17.67 20.47
N LYS A 142 12.91 17.16 21.67
CA LYS A 142 12.56 15.77 21.92
C LYS A 142 11.33 15.67 22.84
N PRO A 143 10.15 16.12 22.37
CA PRO A 143 8.93 15.85 23.11
C PRO A 143 8.77 14.33 23.29
N ASP A 144 8.24 13.92 24.44
CA ASP A 144 7.97 12.52 24.75
C ASP A 144 6.48 12.24 24.52
N TRP A 145 6.17 11.55 23.43
CA TRP A 145 4.81 11.13 23.09
C TRP A 145 4.58 9.64 23.35
N GLN A 146 5.56 8.96 23.95
CA GLN A 146 5.44 7.55 24.26
C GLN A 146 4.60 7.34 25.52
N GLU A 147 3.55 6.54 25.41
CA GLU A 147 2.70 6.17 26.55
C GLU A 147 2.17 4.75 26.38
N ASP A 148 1.95 4.06 27.50
CA ASP A 148 1.38 2.71 27.54
C ASP A 148 0.32 2.62 28.65
N PRO A 149 -0.90 3.16 28.42
CA PRO A 149 -1.92 3.22 29.46
C PRO A 149 -2.49 1.83 29.77
N ALA A 150 -3.21 1.73 30.89
CA ALA A 150 -3.89 0.50 31.28
C ALA A 150 -5.14 0.23 30.43
N GLY A 151 -5.69 -0.98 30.55
CA GLY A 151 -6.91 -1.40 29.87
C GLY A 151 -6.67 -2.00 28.47
N GLU A 152 -7.71 -2.68 27.97
CA GLU A 152 -7.71 -3.32 26.65
C GLU A 152 -8.31 -2.39 25.60
N ILE A 153 -7.88 -2.59 24.35
CA ILE A 153 -8.45 -1.91 23.18
C ILE A 153 -8.82 -2.92 22.09
N GLU A 154 -9.84 -2.58 21.31
CA GLU A 154 -10.07 -3.14 19.99
C GLU A 154 -9.23 -2.34 18.99
N ASP A 155 -8.03 -2.82 18.69
CA ASP A 155 -7.23 -2.29 17.58
C ASP A 155 -7.73 -2.91 16.28
N ARG A 156 -8.08 -2.11 15.25
CA ARG A 156 -8.60 -2.57 13.95
C ARG A 156 -7.54 -2.69 12.85
N GLY A 157 -6.26 -2.52 13.18
CA GLY A 157 -5.12 -2.69 12.28
C GLY A 157 -4.90 -1.54 11.30
N MET A 158 -3.93 -1.69 10.39
CA MET A 158 -3.54 -0.61 9.48
C MET A 158 -4.55 -0.37 8.35
N GLY A 159 -5.29 -1.39 7.94
CA GLY A 159 -6.31 -1.28 6.88
C GLY A 159 -5.77 -1.02 5.47
N LEU A 160 -4.53 -1.45 5.18
CA LEU A 160 -3.81 -1.18 3.92
C LEU A 160 -4.21 -2.11 2.75
N ASP A 161 -4.99 -3.17 3.01
CA ASP A 161 -5.42 -4.12 1.98
C ASP A 161 -6.14 -3.43 0.81
N GLY A 162 -5.77 -3.82 -0.41
CA GLY A 162 -6.28 -3.26 -1.66
C GLY A 162 -5.87 -1.80 -1.96
N MET A 163 -5.02 -1.15 -1.15
CA MET A 163 -4.58 0.23 -1.39
C MET A 163 -3.38 0.34 -2.33
N VAL A 164 -2.38 -0.53 -2.19
CA VAL A 164 -1.14 -0.53 -3.01
C VAL A 164 -0.68 -1.97 -3.20
N GLY A 165 -0.32 -2.34 -4.43
CA GLY A 165 0.26 -3.65 -4.76
C GLY A 165 1.77 -3.61 -4.98
N ILE A 166 2.40 -4.79 -5.04
CA ILE A 166 3.84 -4.95 -5.25
C ILE A 166 4.28 -4.38 -6.60
N LYS A 167 3.41 -4.42 -7.62
CA LYS A 167 3.70 -3.83 -8.92
C LYS A 167 3.79 -2.32 -8.81
N GLU A 168 2.85 -1.67 -8.15
CA GLU A 168 2.88 -0.23 -7.92
C GLU A 168 4.12 0.19 -7.12
N ILE A 169 4.43 -0.51 -6.03
CA ILE A 169 5.62 -0.26 -5.21
C ILE A 169 6.90 -0.35 -6.05
N THR A 170 7.04 -1.43 -6.84
CA THR A 170 8.25 -1.68 -7.65
C THR A 170 8.55 -0.56 -8.65
N HIS A 171 7.51 0.13 -9.13
CA HIS A 171 7.65 1.21 -10.12
C HIS A 171 7.60 2.63 -9.49
N GLY A 172 7.53 2.72 -8.16
CA GLY A 172 7.48 3.99 -7.43
C GLY A 172 6.08 4.62 -7.33
N LEU A 173 5.02 3.90 -7.71
CA LEU A 173 3.62 4.35 -7.64
C LEU A 173 3.02 4.09 -6.24
N MET A 174 3.73 4.49 -5.19
CA MET A 174 3.36 4.18 -3.80
C MET A 174 2.64 5.34 -3.12
N MET A 175 3.08 6.57 -3.36
CA MET A 175 2.61 7.75 -2.63
C MET A 175 1.23 8.18 -3.13
N PRO A 176 0.34 8.70 -2.24
CA PRO A 176 -0.96 9.22 -2.66
C PRO A 176 -0.86 10.21 -3.82
N THR A 177 0.08 11.16 -3.76
CA THR A 177 0.25 12.17 -4.81
C THR A 177 0.48 11.56 -6.20
N THR A 178 1.31 10.52 -6.29
CA THR A 178 1.57 9.81 -7.56
C THR A 178 0.37 9.01 -8.06
N GLN A 179 -0.36 8.33 -7.18
CA GLN A 179 -1.54 7.52 -7.54
C GLN A 179 -2.75 8.36 -7.96
N TYR A 180 -2.97 9.45 -7.23
CA TYR A 180 -3.98 10.43 -7.60
C TYR A 180 -3.63 11.10 -8.94
N ALA A 181 -2.35 11.40 -9.18
CA ALA A 181 -1.93 12.04 -10.42
C ALA A 181 -2.15 11.16 -11.67
N VAL A 182 -1.91 9.85 -11.59
CA VAL A 182 -2.23 8.94 -12.70
C VAL A 182 -3.74 8.80 -12.91
N THR A 183 -4.54 8.83 -11.84
CA THR A 183 -6.01 8.85 -11.93
C THR A 183 -6.50 10.14 -12.60
N GLU A 184 -5.94 11.28 -12.20
CA GLU A 184 -6.25 12.60 -12.72
C GLU A 184 -5.91 12.73 -14.21
N ASN A 185 -4.72 12.28 -14.63
CA ASN A 185 -4.35 12.28 -16.04
C ASN A 185 -5.21 11.30 -16.86
N ALA A 186 -5.65 10.17 -16.29
CA ALA A 186 -6.59 9.27 -16.96
C ALA A 186 -7.97 9.94 -17.14
N ARG A 187 -8.44 10.72 -16.16
CA ARG A 187 -9.66 11.52 -16.29
C ARG A 187 -9.51 12.60 -17.36
N ARG A 188 -8.39 13.33 -17.33
CA ARG A 188 -8.04 14.31 -18.37
C ARG A 188 -8.06 13.69 -19.76
N ALA A 189 -7.55 12.47 -19.91
CA ALA A 189 -7.61 11.70 -21.16
C ALA A 189 -9.06 11.47 -21.62
N SER A 190 -9.94 11.01 -20.72
CA SER A 190 -11.35 10.76 -21.07
C SER A 190 -12.12 12.02 -21.48
N LEU A 191 -11.69 13.19 -21.00
CA LEU A 191 -12.29 14.48 -21.32
C LEU A 191 -11.66 15.16 -22.55
N GLY A 192 -10.59 14.59 -23.11
CA GLY A 192 -9.88 15.15 -24.26
C GLY A 192 -9.29 16.54 -23.99
N MET A 193 -8.93 16.84 -22.73
CA MET A 193 -8.44 18.17 -22.34
C MET A 193 -6.91 18.25 -22.38
N THR A 194 -6.40 19.39 -22.88
CA THR A 194 -4.98 19.72 -22.81
C THR A 194 -4.54 19.91 -21.35
N PRO A 195 -3.24 19.74 -21.04
CA PRO A 195 -2.71 19.97 -19.69
C PRO A 195 -3.09 21.34 -19.11
N ASP A 196 -2.94 22.42 -19.88
CA ASP A 196 -3.19 23.79 -19.41
C ASP A 196 -4.67 24.04 -19.11
N ASN A 197 -5.57 23.59 -19.99
CA ASN A 197 -7.01 23.74 -19.78
C ASN A 197 -7.47 22.93 -18.57
N TYR A 198 -6.90 21.74 -18.38
CA TYR A 198 -7.23 20.89 -17.23
C TYR A 198 -6.66 21.46 -15.93
N ALA A 199 -5.46 22.04 -15.95
CA ALA A 199 -4.89 22.74 -14.80
C ALA A 199 -5.76 23.92 -14.36
N LEU A 200 -6.26 24.72 -15.31
CA LEU A 200 -7.19 25.80 -15.01
C LEU A 200 -8.50 25.27 -14.42
N ARG A 201 -9.07 24.20 -14.99
CA ARG A 201 -10.27 23.54 -14.44
C ARG A 201 -10.09 23.10 -12.99
N MET A 202 -8.96 22.47 -12.67
CA MET A 202 -8.63 22.11 -11.28
C MET A 202 -8.52 23.35 -10.38
N GLY A 203 -7.96 24.45 -10.90
CA GLY A 203 -7.91 25.73 -10.20
C GLY A 203 -9.30 26.33 -9.94
N GLU A 204 -10.20 26.30 -10.92
CA GLU A 204 -11.57 26.79 -10.81
C GLU A 204 -12.38 25.98 -9.79
N LEU A 205 -12.19 24.66 -9.76
CA LEU A 205 -12.78 23.78 -8.76
C LEU A 205 -12.34 24.13 -7.34
N LEU A 206 -11.04 24.41 -7.15
CA LEU A 206 -10.43 24.59 -5.83
C LEU A 206 -10.47 26.04 -5.31
N ALA A 207 -10.63 27.05 -6.17
CA ALA A 207 -10.67 28.44 -5.71
C ALA A 207 -11.77 28.70 -4.66
N PRO A 208 -13.03 28.22 -4.83
CA PRO A 208 -14.06 28.33 -3.80
C PRO A 208 -13.68 27.67 -2.47
N PHE A 209 -12.95 26.56 -2.50
CA PHE A 209 -12.47 25.87 -1.29
C PHE A 209 -11.48 26.76 -0.52
N SER A 210 -10.54 27.41 -1.22
CA SER A 210 -9.59 28.32 -0.59
C SER A 210 -10.26 29.53 0.06
N LYS A 211 -11.36 30.00 -0.52
CA LYS A 211 -12.16 31.08 0.04
C LYS A 211 -12.85 30.65 1.34
N VAL A 212 -13.50 29.49 1.35
CA VAL A 212 -14.11 28.96 2.59
C VAL A 212 -13.06 28.77 3.68
N ALA A 213 -11.87 28.23 3.34
CA ALA A 213 -10.78 28.06 4.29
C ALA A 213 -10.24 29.39 4.86
N SER A 214 -10.22 30.48 4.07
CA SER A 214 -9.72 31.77 4.56
C SER A 214 -10.61 32.38 5.65
N GLU A 215 -11.91 32.13 5.55
CA GLU A 215 -12.94 32.61 6.49
C GLU A 215 -13.11 31.67 7.69
N ASN A 216 -12.75 30.39 7.57
CA ASN A 216 -12.88 29.39 8.64
C ASN A 216 -11.85 29.59 9.77
N GLU A 217 -12.32 29.68 11.02
CA GLU A 217 -11.45 29.84 12.20
C GLU A 217 -10.65 28.57 12.55
N TYR A 218 -11.13 27.39 12.16
CA TYR A 218 -10.47 26.11 12.38
C TYR A 218 -9.47 25.74 11.27
N ALA A 219 -9.39 26.55 10.21
CA ALA A 219 -8.41 26.37 9.15
C ALA A 219 -7.02 26.83 9.59
N MET A 220 -6.02 25.97 9.40
CA MET A 220 -4.63 26.31 9.70
C MET A 220 -4.00 27.23 8.65
N PHE A 221 -4.48 27.20 7.40
CA PHE A 221 -3.96 28.03 6.31
C PHE A 221 -5.04 28.94 5.72
N ARG A 222 -5.18 30.12 6.31
CA ARG A 222 -6.25 31.07 5.98
C ARG A 222 -5.88 32.02 4.83
N GLN A 223 -5.64 31.46 3.65
CA GLN A 223 -5.34 32.25 2.45
C GLN A 223 -6.26 31.85 1.28
N GLU A 224 -6.92 32.85 0.70
CA GLU A 224 -7.69 32.72 -0.54
C GLU A 224 -6.77 32.82 -1.76
N TYR A 225 -7.08 32.04 -2.81
CA TYR A 225 -6.39 32.07 -4.08
C TYR A 225 -7.39 32.10 -5.24
N SER A 226 -7.04 32.80 -6.31
CA SER A 226 -7.76 32.69 -7.58
C SER A 226 -7.49 31.36 -8.28
N ALA A 227 -8.37 30.96 -9.20
CA ALA A 227 -8.21 29.76 -10.02
C ALA A 227 -6.87 29.75 -10.77
N THR A 228 -6.51 30.89 -11.37
CA THR A 228 -5.24 31.07 -12.09
C THR A 228 -4.04 30.92 -11.17
N GLU A 229 -4.09 31.44 -9.94
CA GLU A 229 -3.00 31.25 -8.97
C GLU A 229 -2.81 29.81 -8.56
N ILE A 230 -3.90 29.04 -8.44
CA ILE A 230 -3.83 27.60 -8.13
C ILE A 230 -3.24 26.83 -9.32
N ALA A 231 -3.70 27.14 -10.53
CA ALA A 231 -3.28 26.49 -11.78
C ALA A 231 -1.83 26.80 -12.20
N THR A 232 -1.37 28.03 -11.94
CA THR A 232 -0.09 28.51 -12.50
C THR A 232 1.10 27.98 -11.70
N VAL A 233 2.02 27.31 -12.40
CA VAL A 233 3.31 26.88 -11.87
C VAL A 233 4.18 28.10 -11.57
N SER A 234 4.75 28.14 -10.37
CA SER A 234 5.70 29.18 -9.96
C SER A 234 6.66 28.62 -8.93
N GLU A 235 7.66 29.39 -8.50
CA GLU A 235 8.58 28.98 -7.43
C GLU A 235 7.83 28.61 -6.13
N LYS A 236 6.76 29.34 -5.80
CA LYS A 236 5.91 29.09 -4.63
C LYS A 236 4.84 28.03 -4.86
N ASN A 237 4.58 27.68 -6.12
CA ASN A 237 3.56 26.72 -6.55
C ASN A 237 4.13 25.72 -7.56
N ALA A 238 5.30 25.16 -7.26
CA ALA A 238 5.96 24.21 -8.16
C ALA A 238 5.15 22.92 -8.28
N PHE A 239 5.41 22.13 -9.32
CA PHE A 239 4.90 20.77 -9.39
C PHE A 239 5.37 19.95 -8.19
N VAL A 240 4.46 19.10 -7.70
CA VAL A 240 4.75 18.02 -6.76
C VAL A 240 4.86 16.73 -7.58
N ASP A 241 3.76 16.37 -8.23
CA ASP A 241 3.65 15.31 -9.22
C ASP A 241 2.75 15.82 -10.33
N PHE A 242 3.17 15.76 -11.60
CA PHE A 242 2.32 16.22 -12.70
C PHE A 242 1.00 15.42 -12.75
N PRO A 243 -0.18 16.08 -12.72
CA PRO A 243 -0.42 17.49 -13.06
C PRO A 243 -0.56 18.45 -11.86
N TYR A 244 -0.31 18.00 -10.64
CA TYR A 244 -0.51 18.76 -9.41
C TYR A 244 0.63 19.70 -9.06
N THR A 245 0.24 20.94 -8.77
CA THR A 245 1.09 21.93 -8.09
C THR A 245 0.91 21.86 -6.58
N ARG A 246 1.79 22.51 -5.82
CA ARG A 246 1.71 22.56 -4.34
C ARG A 246 0.37 23.07 -3.80
N ARG A 247 -0.36 23.91 -4.54
CA ARG A 247 -1.68 24.43 -4.14
C ARG A 247 -2.84 23.48 -4.44
N MET A 248 -2.60 22.39 -5.16
CA MET A 248 -3.60 21.39 -5.52
C MET A 248 -3.56 20.15 -4.61
N VAL A 249 -2.56 20.04 -3.74
CA VAL A 249 -2.37 18.87 -2.88
C VAL A 249 -2.66 19.21 -1.42
N ALA A 250 -3.10 18.20 -0.65
CA ALA A 250 -3.32 18.33 0.78
C ALA A 250 -2.08 18.88 1.54
N LYS A 251 -2.33 19.78 2.49
CA LYS A 251 -1.29 20.32 3.38
C LYS A 251 -1.27 19.55 4.70
N ASP A 252 -0.44 18.51 4.75
CA ASP A 252 -0.36 17.56 5.86
C ASP A 252 0.22 18.12 7.17
N SER A 253 0.93 19.24 7.10
CA SER A 253 1.74 19.75 8.20
C SER A 253 0.87 20.56 9.14
N VAL A 254 -0.02 19.86 9.86
CA VAL A 254 -1.04 20.44 10.73
C VAL A 254 -0.97 19.97 12.18
N ASN A 255 -1.52 20.81 13.07
CA ASN A 255 -1.91 20.43 14.43
C ASN A 255 -3.43 20.63 14.53
N GLN A 256 -4.20 19.59 14.26
CA GLN A 256 -5.66 19.65 14.18
C GLN A 256 -6.30 18.41 14.77
N GLY A 257 -7.41 18.57 15.47
CA GLY A 257 -8.21 17.48 16.03
C GLY A 257 -9.70 17.76 15.95
N ALA A 258 -10.51 16.71 15.83
CA ALA A 258 -11.96 16.83 15.82
C ALA A 258 -12.62 15.67 16.57
N ALA A 259 -13.81 15.93 17.12
CA ALA A 259 -14.59 14.95 17.85
C ALA A 259 -16.10 15.15 17.69
N VAL A 260 -16.83 14.04 17.79
CA VAL A 260 -18.29 13.97 17.75
C VAL A 260 -18.79 13.09 18.89
N VAL A 261 -19.84 13.53 19.58
CA VAL A 261 -20.55 12.74 20.60
C VAL A 261 -21.90 12.30 20.05
N MET A 262 -22.18 11.00 20.11
CA MET A 262 -23.42 10.38 19.62
C MET A 262 -24.14 9.64 20.75
N THR A 263 -25.46 9.65 20.69
CA THR A 263 -26.34 8.91 21.62
C THR A 263 -27.68 8.62 20.96
N THR A 264 -28.68 8.13 21.69
CA THR A 264 -30.07 8.01 21.21
C THR A 264 -30.93 9.18 21.66
N ALA A 265 -32.04 9.46 20.96
CA ALA A 265 -32.98 10.52 21.33
C ALA A 265 -33.47 10.43 22.79
N ALA A 266 -33.78 9.22 23.28
CA ALA A 266 -34.13 9.00 24.69
C ALA A 266 -32.99 9.39 25.63
N LYS A 267 -31.78 8.92 25.34
CA LYS A 267 -30.62 9.16 26.21
C LYS A 267 -30.18 10.62 26.18
N ALA A 268 -30.30 11.30 25.04
CA ALA A 268 -30.10 12.74 24.93
C ALA A 268 -31.04 13.52 25.84
N ARG A 269 -32.34 13.16 25.90
CA ARG A 269 -33.30 13.77 26.84
C ARG A 269 -32.98 13.47 28.30
N GLU A 270 -32.60 12.22 28.60
CA GLU A 270 -32.18 11.82 29.95
C GLU A 270 -30.97 12.63 30.44
N LEU A 271 -30.03 12.90 29.54
CA LEU A 271 -28.84 13.71 29.81
C LEU A 271 -29.10 15.23 29.80
N GLY A 272 -30.33 15.67 29.48
CA GLY A 272 -30.70 17.08 29.44
C GLY A 272 -30.12 17.85 28.24
N VAL A 273 -29.84 17.17 27.13
CA VAL A 273 -29.32 17.81 25.91
C VAL A 273 -30.47 18.49 25.15
N GLU A 274 -30.35 19.79 24.91
CA GLU A 274 -31.29 20.59 24.12
C GLU A 274 -31.50 20.02 22.71
N GLU A 275 -32.77 19.82 22.29
CA GLU A 275 -33.11 19.23 20.99
C GLU A 275 -32.61 20.07 19.79
N GLU A 276 -32.40 21.38 19.98
CA GLU A 276 -31.83 22.27 18.95
C GLU A 276 -30.40 21.90 18.54
N LYS A 277 -29.68 21.13 19.38
CA LYS A 277 -28.33 20.64 19.08
C LYS A 277 -28.31 19.34 18.30
N TRP A 278 -29.45 18.66 18.19
CA TRP A 278 -29.48 17.30 17.66
C TRP A 278 -29.36 17.30 16.14
N ILE A 279 -28.37 16.57 15.64
CA ILE A 279 -28.20 16.32 14.21
C ILE A 279 -28.38 14.83 13.95
N TYR A 280 -29.26 14.50 13.02
CA TYR A 280 -29.63 13.14 12.67
C TYR A 280 -28.94 12.72 11.38
N LEU A 281 -28.52 11.45 11.32
CA LEU A 281 -28.02 10.80 10.10
C LEU A 281 -29.22 10.20 9.34
N HIS A 282 -29.69 10.86 8.27
CA HIS A 282 -30.88 10.44 7.51
C HIS A 282 -30.63 9.24 6.60
N ALA A 283 -29.42 9.15 6.04
CA ALA A 283 -28.99 8.03 5.20
C ALA A 283 -27.46 7.97 5.17
N TYR A 284 -26.93 6.79 4.87
CA TYR A 284 -25.51 6.58 4.66
C TYR A 284 -25.23 5.44 3.68
N SER A 285 -24.05 5.44 3.09
CA SER A 285 -23.60 4.39 2.18
C SER A 285 -22.09 4.20 2.25
N GLU A 286 -21.63 3.00 1.90
CA GLU A 286 -20.21 2.65 1.82
C GLU A 286 -19.91 1.83 0.57
N ALA A 287 -18.76 2.05 -0.05
CA ALA A 287 -18.31 1.23 -1.16
C ALA A 287 -16.79 1.20 -1.26
N HIS A 288 -16.26 0.03 -1.63
CA HIS A 288 -14.84 -0.22 -1.85
C HIS A 288 -14.60 -0.50 -3.34
N GLU A 289 -13.54 0.10 -3.87
CA GLU A 289 -13.12 0.03 -5.26
C GLU A 289 -12.15 -1.13 -5.50
N LEU A 290 -12.01 -1.54 -6.77
CA LEU A 290 -10.91 -2.42 -7.17
C LEU A 290 -9.53 -1.73 -7.00
N PRO A 291 -8.45 -2.51 -6.80
CA PRO A 291 -7.09 -2.01 -6.91
C PRO A 291 -6.89 -1.23 -8.21
N LEU A 292 -6.07 -0.17 -8.19
CA LEU A 292 -5.96 0.80 -9.29
C LEU A 292 -5.73 0.14 -10.65
N LEU A 293 -4.77 -0.78 -10.75
CA LEU A 293 -4.44 -1.45 -12.01
C LEU A 293 -5.56 -2.40 -12.50
N GLU A 294 -6.45 -2.87 -11.62
CA GLU A 294 -7.58 -3.75 -11.95
C GLU A 294 -8.85 -2.97 -12.37
N ARG A 295 -8.89 -1.64 -12.19
CA ARG A 295 -10.05 -0.82 -12.58
C ARG A 295 -10.24 -0.82 -14.09
N GLU A 296 -11.47 -0.96 -14.55
CA GLU A 296 -11.78 -0.91 -15.99
C GLU A 296 -11.36 0.44 -16.58
N HIS A 297 -11.66 1.52 -15.86
CA HIS A 297 -11.29 2.89 -16.21
C HIS A 297 -10.47 3.53 -15.07
N LEU A 298 -9.25 3.98 -15.38
CA LEU A 298 -8.33 4.55 -14.38
C LEU A 298 -8.74 5.97 -13.93
N GLY A 299 -9.52 6.69 -14.75
CA GLY A 299 -9.93 8.07 -14.51
C GLY A 299 -11.29 8.22 -13.82
N SER A 300 -11.90 7.12 -13.37
CA SER A 300 -13.19 7.11 -12.70
C SER A 300 -13.18 6.17 -11.48
N SER A 301 -14.24 6.23 -10.67
CA SER A 301 -14.48 5.27 -9.60
C SER A 301 -15.94 4.88 -9.55
N LYS A 302 -16.21 3.61 -9.82
CA LYS A 302 -17.54 3.01 -9.75
C LYS A 302 -18.03 2.96 -8.30
N ALA A 303 -17.14 2.64 -7.37
CA ALA A 303 -17.46 2.62 -5.94
C ALA A 303 -17.91 4.00 -5.45
N LEU A 304 -17.17 5.07 -5.81
CA LEU A 304 -17.53 6.44 -5.48
C LEU A 304 -18.89 6.81 -6.07
N THR A 305 -19.08 6.63 -7.36
CA THR A 305 -20.36 6.97 -8.01
C THR A 305 -21.54 6.27 -7.33
N LEU A 306 -21.42 4.97 -7.07
CA LEU A 306 -22.49 4.20 -6.45
C LEU A 306 -22.75 4.60 -5.00
N ALA A 307 -21.72 4.95 -4.22
CA ALA A 307 -21.91 5.39 -2.84
C ALA A 307 -22.74 6.69 -2.77
N TYR A 308 -22.38 7.70 -3.57
CA TYR A 308 -23.10 8.98 -3.60
C TYR A 308 -24.55 8.82 -4.12
N GLN A 309 -24.75 8.02 -5.17
CA GLN A 309 -26.10 7.78 -5.69
C GLN A 309 -26.97 7.00 -4.70
N LYS A 310 -26.38 6.03 -4.00
CA LYS A 310 -27.09 5.19 -3.02
C LYS A 310 -27.58 5.99 -1.82
N VAL A 311 -26.77 6.93 -1.32
CA VAL A 311 -27.18 7.73 -0.15
C VAL A 311 -28.35 8.66 -0.50
N LEU A 312 -28.35 9.27 -1.70
CA LEU A 312 -29.47 10.06 -2.21
C LEU A 312 -30.73 9.19 -2.34
N GLN A 313 -30.59 8.04 -3.00
CA GLN A 313 -31.68 7.07 -3.16
C GLN A 313 -32.31 6.67 -1.82
N ASP A 314 -31.49 6.31 -0.83
CA ASP A 314 -31.99 5.87 0.49
C ASP A 314 -32.63 7.02 1.26
N SER A 315 -32.09 8.24 1.17
CA SER A 315 -32.70 9.42 1.80
C SER A 315 -34.01 9.86 1.14
N GLY A 316 -34.26 9.47 -0.12
CA GLY A 316 -35.37 9.98 -0.92
C GLY A 316 -35.19 11.45 -1.33
N LEU A 317 -33.94 11.95 -1.31
CA LEU A 317 -33.57 13.31 -1.71
C LEU A 317 -32.81 13.29 -3.03
N GLU A 318 -32.88 14.41 -3.73
CA GLU A 318 -32.05 14.69 -4.89
C GLU A 318 -30.90 15.65 -4.50
N ALA A 319 -29.86 15.74 -5.32
CA ALA A 319 -28.71 16.60 -5.01
C ALA A 319 -29.07 18.09 -4.82
N HIS A 320 -30.15 18.57 -5.46
CA HIS A 320 -30.63 19.94 -5.31
C HIS A 320 -31.38 20.21 -4.00
N ASP A 321 -31.76 19.16 -3.25
CA ASP A 321 -32.39 19.26 -1.93
C ASP A 321 -31.36 19.42 -0.80
N ILE A 322 -30.06 19.26 -1.12
CA ILE A 322 -28.96 19.38 -0.17
C ILE A 322 -28.43 20.81 -0.20
N ASP A 323 -28.44 21.48 0.95
CA ASP A 323 -28.03 22.89 1.09
C ASP A 323 -26.55 23.04 1.46
N VAL A 324 -25.99 22.02 2.11
CA VAL A 324 -24.69 22.06 2.76
C VAL A 324 -23.88 20.85 2.31
N PHE A 325 -22.72 21.06 1.73
CA PHE A 325 -21.83 19.96 1.32
C PHE A 325 -20.47 20.10 1.98
N ASP A 326 -19.88 18.98 2.36
CA ASP A 326 -18.44 18.86 2.56
C ASP A 326 -17.90 17.58 1.93
N ILE A 327 -17.18 17.77 0.82
CA ILE A 327 -16.59 16.70 0.01
C ILE A 327 -15.10 16.61 0.30
N TYR A 328 -14.65 15.40 0.62
CA TYR A 328 -13.23 15.10 0.80
C TYR A 328 -12.39 15.50 -0.41
N SER A 329 -11.32 16.26 -0.18
CA SER A 329 -10.66 17.08 -1.22
C SER A 329 -9.14 17.07 -1.11
N CYS A 330 -8.55 15.90 -0.85
CA CYS A 330 -7.08 15.75 -0.84
C CYS A 330 -6.44 16.08 -2.20
N PHE A 331 -7.17 15.79 -3.28
CA PHE A 331 -6.82 16.07 -4.66
C PHE A 331 -8.10 16.40 -5.47
N PRO A 332 -8.00 17.22 -6.54
CA PRO A 332 -9.13 17.64 -7.38
C PRO A 332 -10.00 16.49 -7.92
N VAL A 333 -9.41 15.40 -8.41
CA VAL A 333 -10.16 14.27 -9.00
C VAL A 333 -11.23 13.70 -8.07
N VAL A 334 -11.01 13.67 -6.75
CA VAL A 334 -12.01 13.16 -5.80
C VAL A 334 -13.26 14.04 -5.84
N VAL A 335 -13.06 15.36 -5.83
CA VAL A 335 -14.13 16.35 -5.81
C VAL A 335 -14.85 16.36 -7.16
N GLU A 336 -14.13 16.28 -8.28
CA GLU A 336 -14.72 16.17 -9.61
C GLU A 336 -15.61 14.92 -9.75
N LEU A 337 -15.13 13.76 -9.31
CA LEU A 337 -15.89 12.52 -9.39
C LEU A 337 -17.12 12.55 -8.47
N ALA A 338 -17.01 13.14 -7.29
CA ALA A 338 -18.16 13.34 -6.40
C ALA A 338 -19.19 14.31 -7.00
N ARG A 339 -18.72 15.41 -7.60
CA ARG A 339 -19.59 16.37 -8.29
C ARG A 339 -20.37 15.72 -9.43
N GLU A 340 -19.69 14.91 -10.24
CA GLU A 340 -20.29 14.14 -11.34
C GLU A 340 -21.30 13.11 -10.81
N ALA A 341 -20.95 12.38 -9.75
CA ALA A 341 -21.85 11.40 -9.12
C ALA A 341 -23.14 12.02 -8.56
N LEU A 342 -23.07 13.29 -8.14
CA LEU A 342 -24.21 14.08 -7.69
C LEU A 342 -24.96 14.79 -8.83
N GLY A 343 -24.46 14.74 -10.07
CA GLY A 343 -25.05 15.46 -11.20
C GLY A 343 -24.94 16.98 -11.09
N LEU A 344 -23.86 17.48 -10.49
CA LEU A 344 -23.65 18.91 -10.16
C LEU A 344 -22.61 19.60 -11.06
N ASP A 345 -22.30 19.06 -12.25
CA ASP A 345 -21.22 19.54 -13.13
C ASP A 345 -21.30 21.04 -13.46
N ASP A 346 -22.49 21.55 -13.73
CA ASP A 346 -22.75 22.96 -14.07
C ASP A 346 -23.14 23.82 -12.85
N SER A 347 -23.09 23.25 -11.64
CA SER A 347 -23.53 23.91 -10.42
C SER A 347 -22.46 24.86 -9.85
N LYS A 348 -22.92 25.96 -9.26
CA LYS A 348 -22.09 26.89 -8.45
C LYS A 348 -22.21 26.66 -6.95
N VAL A 349 -22.86 25.57 -6.55
CA VAL A 349 -23.03 25.21 -5.14
C VAL A 349 -21.65 24.96 -4.51
N SER A 350 -21.46 25.45 -3.28
CA SER A 350 -20.23 25.17 -2.53
C SER A 350 -20.20 23.69 -2.16
N LEU A 351 -19.10 23.02 -2.52
CA LEU A 351 -18.86 21.60 -2.20
C LEU A 351 -18.08 21.40 -0.89
N THR A 352 -17.90 22.47 -0.10
CA THR A 352 -17.21 22.42 1.19
C THR A 352 -17.78 23.39 2.22
N GLN A 353 -17.71 22.99 3.49
CA GLN A 353 -17.90 23.82 4.68
C GLN A 353 -16.59 24.09 5.42
N THR A 354 -15.62 23.19 5.27
CA THR A 354 -14.31 23.30 5.93
C THR A 354 -13.33 24.16 5.12
N GLY A 355 -13.39 24.10 3.79
CA GLY A 355 -12.41 24.68 2.88
C GLY A 355 -11.41 23.68 2.28
N GLY A 356 -11.54 22.39 2.57
CA GLY A 356 -10.79 21.32 1.90
C GLY A 356 -9.34 21.10 2.34
N LEU A 357 -8.82 19.88 2.16
CA LEU A 357 -7.49 19.51 2.70
C LEU A 357 -6.33 20.34 2.12
N ALA A 358 -6.48 20.89 0.92
CA ALA A 358 -5.47 21.75 0.29
C ALA A 358 -5.36 23.15 0.96
N PHE A 359 -6.41 23.60 1.67
CA PHE A 359 -6.49 24.95 2.22
C PHE A 359 -6.84 25.00 3.71
N PHE A 360 -7.82 24.22 4.18
CA PHE A 360 -8.14 24.05 5.60
C PHE A 360 -6.93 23.53 6.40
N GLY A 361 -6.18 22.61 5.80
CA GLY A 361 -5.25 21.73 6.51
C GLY A 361 -5.66 20.27 6.30
N GLY A 362 -4.68 19.38 6.20
CA GLY A 362 -4.92 17.97 5.90
C GLY A 362 -4.57 17.08 7.08
N PRO A 363 -5.44 16.94 8.11
CA PRO A 363 -5.24 16.00 9.21
C PRO A 363 -5.49 14.54 8.78
N GLY A 364 -5.03 14.19 7.57
CA GLY A 364 -5.06 12.86 6.97
C GLY A 364 -6.38 12.13 7.16
N ASN A 365 -6.31 11.04 7.93
CA ASN A 365 -7.42 10.13 8.19
C ASN A 365 -8.61 10.78 8.91
N ASN A 366 -8.38 11.88 9.65
CA ASN A 366 -9.41 12.50 10.48
C ASN A 366 -10.11 13.70 9.83
N TYR A 367 -9.77 14.09 8.61
CA TYR A 367 -10.39 15.25 7.96
C TYR A 367 -11.92 15.16 7.91
N ALA A 368 -12.49 14.00 7.59
CA ALA A 368 -13.94 13.84 7.51
C ALA A 368 -14.66 14.05 8.86
N MET A 369 -13.94 13.95 9.99
CA MET A 369 -14.51 14.32 11.29
C MET A 369 -14.77 15.83 11.35
N HIS A 370 -13.82 16.66 10.89
CA HIS A 370 -14.01 18.10 10.73
C HIS A 370 -15.14 18.42 9.73
N SER A 371 -15.29 17.63 8.67
CA SER A 371 -16.44 17.76 7.76
C SER A 371 -17.77 17.59 8.49
N ILE A 372 -17.89 16.55 9.32
CA ILE A 372 -19.10 16.27 10.11
C ILE A 372 -19.38 17.38 11.12
N THR A 373 -18.36 17.86 11.84
CA THR A 373 -18.53 18.95 12.82
C THR A 373 -19.01 20.25 12.16
N HIS A 374 -18.46 20.61 10.99
CA HIS A 374 -18.83 21.83 10.27
C HIS A 374 -20.23 21.73 9.66
N VAL A 375 -20.57 20.58 9.06
CA VAL A 375 -21.92 20.32 8.55
C VAL A 375 -22.94 20.36 9.70
N ALA A 376 -22.63 19.78 10.85
CA ALA A 376 -23.51 19.83 12.02
C ALA A 376 -23.77 21.27 12.50
N ARG A 377 -22.73 22.12 12.60
CA ARG A 377 -22.90 23.54 12.95
C ARG A 377 -23.75 24.29 11.92
N ALA A 378 -23.47 24.11 10.63
CA ALA A 378 -24.25 24.74 9.56
C ALA A 378 -25.73 24.32 9.58
N LEU A 379 -26.03 23.06 9.91
CA LEU A 379 -27.40 22.55 10.01
C LEU A 379 -28.13 23.01 11.27
N ARG A 380 -27.43 23.26 12.38
CA ARG A 380 -28.02 23.90 13.57
C ARG A 380 -28.45 25.35 13.28
N GLU A 381 -27.67 26.07 12.47
CA GLU A 381 -28.04 27.42 12.00
C GLU A 381 -29.17 27.40 10.95
N LYS A 382 -29.31 26.30 10.22
CA LYS A 382 -30.33 26.10 9.18
C LYS A 382 -31.12 24.81 9.44
N PRO A 383 -31.98 24.76 10.48
CA PRO A 383 -32.62 23.51 10.91
C PRO A 383 -33.57 22.89 9.88
N GLY A 384 -33.97 23.67 8.86
CA GLY A 384 -34.78 23.21 7.74
C GLY A 384 -33.99 22.54 6.60
N SER A 385 -32.67 22.48 6.69
CA SER A 385 -31.77 22.06 5.60
C SER A 385 -31.28 20.62 5.71
N TYR A 386 -30.73 20.12 4.61
CA TYR A 386 -29.98 18.87 4.57
C TYR A 386 -28.51 19.13 4.24
N GLY A 387 -27.64 18.34 4.83
CA GLY A 387 -26.20 18.38 4.60
C GLY A 387 -25.65 17.04 4.15
N LEU A 388 -24.62 17.04 3.31
CA LEU A 388 -23.93 15.84 2.86
C LEU A 388 -22.45 15.90 3.22
N VAL A 389 -21.95 14.84 3.85
CA VAL A 389 -20.50 14.60 4.02
C VAL A 389 -20.10 13.43 3.14
N GLY A 390 -19.10 13.65 2.29
CA GLY A 390 -18.48 12.61 1.49
C GLY A 390 -17.05 12.37 1.93
N ALA A 391 -16.75 11.18 2.42
CA ALA A 391 -15.46 10.81 2.98
C ALA A 391 -14.75 9.76 2.11
N ASN A 392 -13.50 10.04 1.77
CA ASN A 392 -12.70 9.21 0.86
C ASN A 392 -11.44 8.67 1.55
N GLY A 393 -11.14 7.40 1.33
CA GLY A 393 -9.98 6.70 1.87
C GLY A 393 -9.13 5.99 0.83
N GLY A 394 -7.83 5.87 1.12
CA GLY A 394 -6.86 5.25 0.22
C GLY A 394 -6.72 6.03 -1.07
N MET A 395 -6.72 5.31 -2.20
CA MET A 395 -6.44 5.84 -3.54
C MET A 395 -7.74 5.90 -4.36
N ILE A 396 -8.75 6.57 -3.79
CA ILE A 396 -10.17 6.40 -4.18
C ILE A 396 -10.62 4.95 -3.96
N SER A 397 -10.09 4.32 -2.91
CA SER A 397 -10.27 2.89 -2.64
C SER A 397 -11.49 2.61 -1.77
N LYS A 398 -11.83 3.52 -0.86
CA LYS A 398 -12.90 3.35 0.13
C LYS A 398 -13.71 4.63 0.24
N GLN A 399 -15.02 4.51 0.20
CA GLN A 399 -15.96 5.63 0.21
C GLN A 399 -16.96 5.42 1.33
N SER A 400 -17.23 6.48 2.09
CA SER A 400 -18.30 6.51 3.09
C SER A 400 -18.99 7.86 2.99
N VAL A 401 -20.30 7.86 2.79
CA VAL A 401 -21.09 9.08 2.54
C VAL A 401 -22.27 9.12 3.51
N GLY A 402 -22.56 10.28 4.09
CA GLY A 402 -23.68 10.48 5.02
C GLY A 402 -24.48 11.73 4.70
N ILE A 403 -25.80 11.64 4.83
CA ILE A 403 -26.73 12.78 4.77
C ILE A 403 -27.24 13.09 6.17
N TYR A 404 -27.18 14.36 6.55
CA TYR A 404 -27.47 14.88 7.87
C TYR A 404 -28.56 15.95 7.86
N SER A 405 -29.31 16.10 8.94
CA SER A 405 -30.24 17.22 9.15
C SER A 405 -30.54 17.43 10.64
N ALA A 406 -30.98 18.63 11.02
CA ALA A 406 -31.63 18.85 12.32
C ALA A 406 -33.09 18.37 12.32
N LYS A 407 -33.66 18.04 11.15
CA LYS A 407 -34.98 17.40 11.07
C LYS A 407 -34.91 16.00 11.68
N PRO A 408 -35.85 15.63 12.56
CA PRO A 408 -35.94 14.27 13.08
C PRO A 408 -36.03 13.23 11.96
N GLY A 409 -35.10 12.29 11.90
CA GLY A 409 -35.14 11.17 10.95
C GLY A 409 -33.86 10.34 10.94
N TRP A 410 -34.02 9.02 10.91
CA TRP A 410 -32.92 8.07 10.73
C TRP A 410 -33.49 6.79 10.14
N GLN A 411 -32.68 6.10 9.35
CA GLN A 411 -32.99 4.76 8.91
C GLN A 411 -31.72 3.92 8.82
N ARG A 412 -31.91 2.61 8.88
CA ARG A 412 -30.84 1.65 8.63
C ARG A 412 -30.60 1.53 7.12
N CYS A 413 -29.36 1.67 6.68
CA CYS A 413 -28.98 1.59 5.27
C CYS A 413 -28.14 0.33 5.01
N SER A 414 -28.15 -0.15 3.76
CA SER A 414 -27.33 -1.31 3.37
C SER A 414 -26.62 -1.03 2.06
N SER A 415 -25.30 -1.26 2.07
CA SER A 415 -24.45 -1.07 0.88
C SER A 415 -24.05 -2.38 0.20
N SER A 416 -24.57 -3.53 0.65
CA SER A 416 -24.14 -4.83 0.12
C SER A 416 -24.45 -5.02 -1.38
N SER A 417 -25.51 -4.40 -1.91
CA SER A 417 -25.81 -4.43 -3.35
C SER A 417 -24.78 -3.62 -4.14
N ILE A 418 -24.57 -2.35 -3.76
CA ILE A 418 -23.63 -1.48 -4.46
C ILE A 418 -22.19 -1.97 -4.33
N GLN A 419 -21.81 -2.63 -3.25
CA GLN A 419 -20.49 -3.23 -3.11
C GLN A 419 -20.27 -4.35 -4.13
N ARG A 420 -21.26 -5.22 -4.37
CA ARG A 420 -21.16 -6.26 -5.40
C ARG A 420 -21.06 -5.65 -6.79
N ASP A 421 -21.80 -4.57 -7.05
CA ASP A 421 -21.81 -3.93 -8.37
C ASP A 421 -20.54 -3.11 -8.61
N ALA A 422 -19.97 -2.48 -7.57
CA ALA A 422 -18.67 -1.81 -7.62
C ALA A 422 -17.56 -2.79 -8.04
N LEU A 423 -17.55 -4.02 -7.51
CA LEU A 423 -16.54 -5.04 -7.85
C LEU A 423 -16.78 -5.74 -9.19
N ARG A 424 -17.97 -5.61 -9.78
CA ARG A 424 -18.30 -6.14 -11.11
C ARG A 424 -17.81 -5.17 -12.19
N GLN A 425 -16.54 -5.26 -12.53
CA GLN A 425 -15.90 -4.51 -13.62
C GLN A 425 -15.15 -5.46 -14.55
N ASN A 426 -14.95 -5.05 -15.80
CA ASN A 426 -14.12 -5.80 -16.74
C ASN A 426 -12.64 -5.50 -16.47
N ALA A 427 -12.10 -6.12 -15.41
CA ALA A 427 -10.71 -5.94 -15.03
C ALA A 427 -9.76 -6.36 -16.18
N PRO A 428 -8.82 -5.50 -16.60
CA PRO A 428 -7.92 -5.84 -17.69
C PRO A 428 -6.89 -6.89 -17.25
N VAL A 429 -6.44 -7.68 -18.22
CA VAL A 429 -5.32 -8.60 -18.02
C VAL A 429 -4.04 -7.78 -17.81
N LEU A 430 -3.35 -8.04 -16.70
CA LEU A 430 -2.11 -7.35 -16.34
C LEU A 430 -0.89 -8.12 -16.86
N CYS A 431 -0.12 -7.49 -17.73
CA CYS A 431 1.16 -8.02 -18.20
C CYS A 431 2.25 -7.75 -17.15
N SER A 432 2.80 -8.81 -16.54
CA SER A 432 3.94 -8.70 -15.61
C SER A 432 5.27 -8.49 -16.34
N ASP A 433 5.40 -9.05 -17.54
CA ASP A 433 6.63 -9.06 -18.34
C ASP A 433 6.46 -8.37 -19.70
N PRO A 434 6.03 -7.09 -19.75
CA PRO A 434 5.80 -6.40 -21.01
C PRO A 434 7.10 -6.28 -21.83
N ASN A 435 6.98 -6.47 -23.14
CA ASN A 435 8.07 -6.29 -24.09
C ASN A 435 7.55 -5.82 -25.45
N GLY A 436 8.13 -4.74 -25.97
CA GLY A 436 7.82 -4.21 -27.30
C GLY A 436 7.00 -2.92 -27.27
N GLU A 437 6.25 -2.68 -28.35
CA GLU A 437 5.48 -1.44 -28.51
C GLU A 437 4.21 -1.40 -27.65
N ALA A 438 3.96 -0.22 -27.09
CA ALA A 438 2.84 0.07 -26.23
C ALA A 438 2.28 1.48 -26.47
N VAL A 439 1.11 1.74 -25.89
CA VAL A 439 0.44 3.05 -25.87
C VAL A 439 0.21 3.47 -24.42
N ILE A 440 0.48 4.74 -24.09
CA ILE A 440 0.25 5.31 -22.76
C ILE A 440 -1.27 5.50 -22.53
N GLU A 441 -1.81 4.88 -21.48
CA GLU A 441 -3.20 5.06 -21.00
C GLU A 441 -3.26 6.23 -20.00
N THR A 442 -2.26 6.33 -19.11
CA THR A 442 -2.05 7.48 -18.22
C THR A 442 -0.59 7.55 -17.76
N TYR A 443 -0.20 8.68 -17.18
CA TYR A 443 1.15 8.89 -16.67
C TYR A 443 1.21 9.91 -15.53
N THR A 444 2.34 9.96 -14.84
CA THR A 444 2.72 11.05 -13.95
C THR A 444 4.24 11.23 -13.95
N ALA A 445 4.71 12.37 -13.46
CA ALA A 445 6.12 12.60 -13.18
C ALA A 445 6.27 13.31 -11.84
N SER A 446 7.15 12.81 -10.99
CA SER A 446 7.49 13.38 -9.68
C SER A 446 8.58 14.43 -9.81
N PHE A 447 8.49 15.49 -8.99
CA PHE A 447 9.42 16.61 -9.01
C PHE A 447 10.12 16.79 -7.67
N HIS A 448 11.43 17.06 -7.74
CA HIS A 448 12.21 17.52 -6.60
C HIS A 448 12.73 18.93 -6.88
N LYS A 449 12.34 19.90 -6.04
CA LYS A 449 12.73 21.33 -6.19
C LYS A 449 12.48 21.89 -7.61
N GLY A 450 11.39 21.46 -8.24
CA GLY A 450 11.01 21.90 -9.60
C GLY A 450 11.68 21.14 -10.73
N THR A 451 12.56 20.18 -10.45
CA THR A 451 13.18 19.30 -11.45
C THR A 451 12.47 17.95 -11.47
N PRO A 452 12.05 17.43 -12.64
CA PRO A 452 11.50 16.08 -12.73
C PRO A 452 12.56 15.04 -12.37
N VAL A 453 12.22 14.06 -11.53
CA VAL A 453 13.16 13.05 -11.03
C VAL A 453 12.73 11.61 -11.32
N HIS A 454 11.43 11.38 -11.53
CA HIS A 454 10.89 10.05 -11.77
C HIS A 454 9.60 10.15 -12.57
N GLY A 455 9.36 9.23 -13.48
CA GLY A 455 8.24 9.22 -14.41
C GLY A 455 7.65 7.83 -14.48
N ILE A 456 6.33 7.75 -14.39
CA ILE A 456 5.57 6.50 -14.32
C ILE A 456 4.51 6.53 -15.41
N VAL A 457 4.36 5.42 -16.12
CA VAL A 457 3.30 5.20 -17.10
C VAL A 457 2.50 3.96 -16.75
N ILE A 458 1.19 4.04 -16.96
CA ILE A 458 0.33 2.87 -17.12
C ILE A 458 -0.06 2.85 -18.60
N GLY A 459 0.16 1.72 -19.26
CA GLY A 459 -0.01 1.59 -20.70
C GLY A 459 -0.60 0.26 -21.12
N ARG A 460 -0.89 0.15 -22.41
CA ARG A 460 -1.38 -1.08 -23.05
C ARG A 460 -0.44 -1.52 -24.16
N LEU A 461 -0.11 -2.81 -24.19
CA LEU A 461 0.67 -3.41 -25.27
C LEU A 461 -0.14 -3.39 -26.58
N LYS A 462 0.48 -2.98 -27.68
CA LYS A 462 -0.24 -2.85 -28.97
C LYS A 462 -0.70 -4.19 -29.54
N HIS A 463 -0.01 -5.28 -29.22
CA HIS A 463 -0.25 -6.58 -29.84
C HIS A 463 -1.35 -7.41 -29.18
N ASN A 464 -1.66 -7.18 -27.89
CA ASN A 464 -2.67 -7.94 -27.15
C ASN A 464 -3.57 -7.09 -26.23
N GLY A 465 -3.30 -5.78 -26.08
CA GLY A 465 -4.08 -4.87 -25.25
C GLY A 465 -3.91 -5.03 -23.74
N GLU A 466 -3.01 -5.91 -23.29
CA GLU A 466 -2.74 -6.14 -21.87
C GLU A 466 -2.16 -4.88 -21.22
N ARG A 467 -2.62 -4.58 -20.00
CA ARG A 467 -2.19 -3.41 -19.25
C ARG A 467 -0.89 -3.71 -18.51
N PHE A 468 0.01 -2.72 -18.44
CA PHE A 468 1.22 -2.78 -17.64
C PHE A 468 1.46 -1.44 -16.94
N ILE A 469 2.35 -1.47 -15.94
CA ILE A 469 2.96 -0.29 -15.33
C ILE A 469 4.46 -0.31 -15.64
N ALA A 470 5.05 0.84 -15.91
CA ALA A 470 6.49 1.01 -16.13
C ALA A 470 6.97 2.36 -15.61
N ALA A 471 8.27 2.47 -15.34
CA ALA A 471 8.93 3.72 -14.99
C ALA A 471 10.10 4.02 -15.92
N ASN A 472 10.59 5.26 -15.96
CA ASN A 472 11.83 5.56 -16.66
C ASN A 472 13.02 4.93 -15.92
N LEU A 473 14.12 4.70 -16.63
CA LEU A 473 15.35 4.24 -15.99
C LEU A 473 15.98 5.34 -15.13
N PRO A 474 16.60 5.01 -13.99
CA PRO A 474 17.34 5.99 -13.19
C PRO A 474 18.38 6.73 -14.05
N GLY A 475 18.30 8.07 -14.05
CA GLY A 475 19.18 8.92 -14.86
C GLY A 475 18.72 9.16 -16.31
N ASP A 476 17.63 8.54 -16.76
CA ASP A 476 17.07 8.75 -18.10
C ASP A 476 16.29 10.08 -18.21
N ASN A 477 17.04 11.18 -18.32
CA ASN A 477 16.47 12.51 -18.44
C ASN A 477 15.77 12.74 -19.78
N GLU A 478 16.17 12.04 -20.85
CA GLU A 478 15.58 12.19 -22.19
C GLU A 478 14.15 11.64 -22.21
N THR A 479 13.92 10.47 -21.59
CA THR A 479 12.56 9.93 -21.45
C THR A 479 11.69 10.83 -20.58
N LEU A 480 12.22 11.35 -19.45
CA LEU A 480 11.49 12.26 -18.58
C LEU A 480 11.12 13.58 -19.27
N GLN A 481 12.06 14.16 -20.02
CA GLN A 481 11.79 15.35 -20.83
C GLN A 481 10.73 15.05 -21.89
N SER A 482 10.83 13.94 -22.61
CA SER A 482 9.84 13.55 -23.61
C SER A 482 8.45 13.33 -23.02
N LEU A 483 8.36 12.80 -21.79
CA LEU A 483 7.11 12.58 -21.07
C LEU A 483 6.39 13.90 -20.72
N LEU A 484 7.15 14.98 -20.55
CA LEU A 484 6.65 16.28 -20.10
C LEU A 484 6.62 17.36 -21.19
N ALA A 485 7.36 17.19 -22.28
CA ALA A 485 7.51 18.20 -23.34
C ALA A 485 6.21 18.40 -24.14
N GLU A 486 5.43 17.34 -24.31
CA GLU A 486 4.16 17.32 -25.01
C GLU A 486 3.19 16.40 -24.26
N ASP A 487 1.89 16.49 -24.52
CA ASP A 487 0.92 15.59 -23.91
C ASP A 487 1.22 14.13 -24.29
N ALA A 488 1.61 13.34 -23.30
CA ALA A 488 2.05 11.96 -23.50
C ALA A 488 0.89 10.96 -23.60
N LEU A 489 -0.35 11.38 -23.28
CA LEU A 489 -1.53 10.52 -23.38
C LEU A 489 -1.70 9.98 -24.81
N GLY A 490 -1.92 8.68 -24.94
CA GLY A 490 -2.12 8.02 -26.23
C GLY A 490 -0.88 7.91 -27.11
N LYS A 491 0.29 8.40 -26.67
CA LYS A 491 1.53 8.26 -27.44
C LYS A 491 2.07 6.83 -27.39
N SER A 492 2.78 6.48 -28.46
CA SER A 492 3.51 5.22 -28.55
C SER A 492 4.81 5.29 -27.76
N ILE A 493 5.10 4.21 -27.04
CA ILE A 493 6.34 3.99 -26.30
C ILE A 493 6.82 2.55 -26.53
N TYR A 494 8.05 2.28 -26.12
CA TYR A 494 8.59 0.95 -25.99
C TYR A 494 8.72 0.62 -24.51
N VAL A 495 8.39 -0.61 -24.15
CA VAL A 495 8.47 -1.12 -22.78
C VAL A 495 9.28 -2.41 -22.75
N ILE A 496 10.03 -2.61 -21.68
CA ILE A 496 10.75 -3.85 -21.40
C ILE A 496 10.72 -4.15 -19.91
N ALA A 497 10.31 -5.36 -19.56
CA ALA A 497 10.42 -5.83 -18.20
C ALA A 497 11.89 -6.00 -17.79
N ARG A 498 12.18 -5.88 -16.49
CA ARG A 498 13.50 -6.13 -15.86
C ARG A 498 13.29 -6.67 -14.45
N GLY A 499 14.37 -7.08 -13.78
CA GLY A 499 14.30 -7.52 -12.38
C GLY A 499 13.84 -6.41 -11.42
N GLN A 500 14.24 -5.17 -11.69
CA GLN A 500 13.84 -3.97 -10.94
C GLN A 500 12.51 -3.37 -11.43
N GLY A 501 11.64 -4.17 -12.05
CA GLY A 501 10.43 -3.68 -12.72
C GLY A 501 10.65 -3.26 -14.17
N ASN A 502 9.58 -2.78 -14.78
CA ASN A 502 9.47 -2.46 -16.18
C ASN A 502 9.98 -1.06 -16.47
N ALA A 503 10.79 -0.95 -17.53
CA ALA A 503 11.30 0.30 -18.06
C ALA A 503 10.57 0.70 -19.33
N PHE A 504 10.41 2.00 -19.57
CA PHE A 504 9.92 2.51 -20.85
C PHE A 504 10.79 3.64 -21.40
N ALA A 505 10.70 3.85 -22.71
CA ALA A 505 11.18 5.06 -23.39
C ALA A 505 10.35 5.33 -24.65
N PHE A 506 10.48 6.53 -25.22
CA PHE A 506 9.80 6.89 -26.48
C PHE A 506 10.52 6.34 -27.73
N ASN A 507 11.76 5.86 -27.57
CA ASN A 507 12.58 5.30 -28.63
C ASN A 507 13.13 3.92 -28.23
N GLU A 508 12.97 2.91 -29.09
CA GLU A 508 13.42 1.55 -28.79
C GLU A 508 14.95 1.45 -28.67
N ALA A 509 15.68 2.09 -29.58
CA ALA A 509 17.14 2.07 -29.57
C ALA A 509 17.68 2.75 -28.30
N GLN A 510 17.07 3.85 -27.87
CA GLN A 510 17.36 4.52 -26.60
C GLN A 510 17.12 3.58 -25.42
N LEU A 511 15.93 2.96 -25.34
CA LEU A 511 15.58 2.02 -24.26
C LEU A 511 16.59 0.87 -24.19
N ARG A 512 16.91 0.26 -25.35
CA ARG A 512 17.85 -0.87 -25.43
C ARG A 512 19.28 -0.47 -25.11
N ALA A 513 19.72 0.73 -25.50
CA ALA A 513 21.08 1.22 -25.23
C ALA A 513 21.34 1.47 -23.74
N GLN A 514 20.30 1.74 -22.95
CA GLN A 514 20.39 1.95 -21.51
C GLN A 514 20.34 0.64 -20.71
N LEU A 515 19.99 -0.49 -21.34
CA LEU A 515 20.04 -1.78 -20.70
C LEU A 515 21.46 -2.33 -20.76
N PRO A 516 21.91 -3.03 -19.71
CA PRO A 516 23.17 -3.75 -19.78
C PRO A 516 23.14 -4.72 -20.97
N PRO A 517 24.21 -4.80 -21.78
CA PRO A 517 24.27 -5.76 -22.87
C PRO A 517 24.14 -7.18 -22.29
N ALA A 518 23.48 -8.06 -23.04
CA ALA A 518 23.40 -9.46 -22.66
C ALA A 518 24.82 -10.01 -22.45
N PRO A 519 25.10 -10.64 -21.31
CA PRO A 519 26.42 -11.16 -21.02
C PRO A 519 26.76 -12.29 -22.00
N THR A 520 27.90 -12.19 -22.69
CA THR A 520 28.30 -13.17 -23.72
C THR A 520 29.40 -14.12 -23.26
N ARG A 521 30.05 -13.83 -22.13
CA ARG A 521 31.12 -14.64 -21.55
C ARG A 521 31.22 -14.42 -20.04
N LEU A 522 31.72 -15.42 -19.33
CA LEU A 522 32.01 -15.32 -17.90
C LEU A 522 33.05 -14.23 -17.65
N ARG A 523 32.90 -13.48 -16.55
CA ARG A 523 33.86 -12.46 -16.11
C ARG A 523 35.11 -13.12 -15.52
N ASP A 524 36.25 -12.45 -15.62
CA ASP A 524 37.49 -12.89 -14.97
C ASP A 524 37.36 -12.91 -13.43
N SER A 525 36.50 -12.04 -12.89
CA SER A 525 36.18 -11.99 -11.46
C SER A 525 34.75 -11.51 -11.22
N TYR A 526 34.08 -12.12 -10.25
CA TYR A 526 32.81 -11.69 -9.67
C TYR A 526 33.04 -11.27 -8.22
N GLU A 527 32.18 -10.40 -7.67
CA GLU A 527 32.32 -9.87 -6.32
C GLU A 527 31.74 -10.82 -5.26
N PHE A 528 30.59 -11.43 -5.55
CA PHE A 528 29.83 -12.25 -4.61
C PHE A 528 29.80 -13.73 -4.98
N CYS A 529 30.30 -14.08 -6.16
CA CYS A 529 30.39 -15.44 -6.65
C CYS A 529 31.82 -15.75 -7.13
N SER A 530 32.12 -17.02 -7.36
CA SER A 530 33.27 -17.44 -8.15
C SER A 530 32.85 -18.55 -9.10
N VAL A 531 33.49 -18.60 -10.27
CA VAL A 531 33.20 -19.59 -11.29
C VAL A 531 34.46 -20.29 -11.75
N SER A 532 34.36 -21.57 -12.08
CA SER A 532 35.42 -22.32 -12.75
C SER A 532 34.81 -23.27 -13.78
N VAL A 533 35.46 -23.42 -14.93
CA VAL A 533 35.01 -24.35 -15.98
C VAL A 533 35.98 -25.52 -16.04
N ASN A 534 35.45 -26.73 -15.87
CA ASN A 534 36.19 -27.98 -15.99
C ASN A 534 35.57 -28.80 -17.13
N ASN A 535 36.26 -28.85 -18.28
CA ASN A 535 35.73 -29.42 -19.53
C ASN A 535 34.38 -28.79 -19.91
N HIS A 536 33.28 -29.55 -19.85
CA HIS A 536 31.94 -29.10 -20.20
C HIS A 536 31.09 -28.72 -18.97
N VAL A 537 31.70 -28.64 -17.78
CA VAL A 537 31.01 -28.41 -16.51
C VAL A 537 31.37 -27.04 -15.95
N LEU A 538 30.35 -26.23 -15.68
CA LEU A 538 30.49 -24.96 -14.98
C LEU A 538 30.28 -25.16 -13.48
N GLU A 539 31.25 -24.78 -12.66
CA GLU A 539 31.12 -24.77 -11.21
C GLU A 539 30.95 -23.34 -10.72
N ILE A 540 29.92 -23.11 -9.91
CA ILE A 540 29.50 -21.81 -9.37
C ILE A 540 29.56 -21.91 -7.85
N THR A 541 30.32 -21.04 -7.20
CA THR A 541 30.40 -20.95 -5.74
C THR A 541 29.87 -19.60 -5.27
N ILE A 542 28.83 -19.60 -4.43
CA ILE A 542 28.35 -18.40 -3.74
C ILE A 542 29.39 -18.02 -2.68
N ASN A 543 30.00 -16.85 -2.81
CA ASN A 543 31.16 -16.44 -2.01
C ASN A 543 30.81 -15.32 -1.02
N ARG A 544 29.95 -15.65 -0.04
CA ARG A 544 29.53 -14.74 1.05
C ARG A 544 29.54 -15.48 2.39
N GLU A 545 30.63 -16.18 2.69
CA GLU A 545 30.74 -17.10 3.83
C GLU A 545 30.39 -16.43 5.17
N ASP A 546 30.85 -15.20 5.39
CA ASP A 546 30.60 -14.43 6.62
C ASP A 546 29.11 -14.14 6.87
N SER A 547 28.28 -14.23 5.82
CA SER A 547 26.83 -14.09 5.88
C SER A 547 26.09 -15.39 5.55
N PHE A 548 26.73 -16.55 5.80
CA PHE A 548 26.14 -17.88 5.52
C PHE A 548 25.66 -18.03 4.06
N ASN A 549 26.36 -17.38 3.13
CA ASN A 549 26.02 -17.36 1.71
C ASN A 549 24.60 -16.84 1.41
N SER A 550 24.05 -15.97 2.26
CA SER A 550 22.78 -15.27 1.99
C SER A 550 22.90 -14.32 0.80
N LEU A 551 21.81 -14.19 0.03
CA LEU A 551 21.78 -13.38 -1.19
C LEU A 551 20.99 -12.08 -0.98
N HIS A 552 21.67 -10.96 -1.19
CA HIS A 552 21.09 -9.64 -1.42
C HIS A 552 20.97 -9.36 -2.94
N PRO A 553 20.29 -8.30 -3.39
CA PRO A 553 20.01 -8.10 -4.82
C PRO A 553 21.23 -8.12 -5.75
N PRO A 554 22.38 -7.47 -5.46
CA PRO A 554 23.56 -7.55 -6.33
C PRO A 554 24.10 -8.98 -6.54
N ALA A 555 24.06 -9.83 -5.51
CA ALA A 555 24.49 -11.23 -5.61
C ALA A 555 23.51 -12.07 -6.45
N ASN A 556 22.21 -11.75 -6.43
CA ASN A 556 21.24 -12.40 -7.30
C ASN A 556 21.49 -12.03 -8.78
N GLU A 557 21.84 -10.78 -9.08
CA GLU A 557 22.17 -10.33 -10.44
C GLU A 557 23.43 -11.01 -10.99
N GLU A 558 24.50 -11.15 -10.18
CA GLU A 558 25.69 -11.89 -10.61
C GLU A 558 25.36 -13.35 -10.97
N LEU A 559 24.56 -14.02 -10.14
CA LEU A 559 24.14 -15.40 -10.43
C LEU A 559 23.24 -15.48 -11.67
N ALA A 560 22.34 -14.51 -11.87
CA ALA A 560 21.52 -14.44 -13.08
C ALA A 560 22.37 -14.33 -14.33
N GLU A 561 23.38 -13.45 -14.32
CA GLU A 561 24.34 -13.29 -15.40
C GLU A 561 25.09 -14.60 -15.70
N ILE A 562 25.62 -15.26 -14.67
CA ILE A 562 26.36 -16.53 -14.81
C ILE A 562 25.47 -17.59 -15.46
N PHE A 563 24.21 -17.72 -15.02
CA PHE A 563 23.27 -18.68 -15.61
C PHE A 563 22.83 -18.29 -17.03
N ASP A 564 22.73 -17.00 -17.36
CA ASP A 564 22.44 -16.54 -18.72
C ASP A 564 23.55 -16.99 -19.69
N ILE A 565 24.81 -16.77 -19.32
CA ILE A 565 25.97 -17.21 -20.10
C ILE A 565 25.99 -18.74 -20.21
N TYR A 566 25.79 -19.45 -19.10
CA TYR A 566 25.78 -20.91 -19.05
C TYR A 566 24.80 -21.51 -20.06
N LEU A 567 23.58 -20.96 -20.16
CA LEU A 567 22.58 -21.49 -21.08
C LEU A 567 22.90 -21.17 -22.54
N GLN A 568 23.52 -20.03 -22.81
CA GLN A 568 23.89 -19.62 -24.17
C GLN A 568 25.11 -20.36 -24.70
N ASP A 569 26.08 -20.71 -23.85
CA ASP A 569 27.33 -21.33 -24.28
C ASP A 569 27.14 -22.81 -24.68
N PRO A 570 27.25 -23.18 -25.97
CA PRO A 570 27.01 -24.56 -26.42
C PRO A 570 28.03 -25.57 -25.87
N GLU A 571 29.21 -25.13 -25.42
CA GLU A 571 30.27 -25.98 -24.87
C GLU A 571 29.96 -26.42 -23.43
N LEU A 572 29.15 -25.66 -22.70
CA LEU A 572 28.72 -26.00 -21.36
C LEU A 572 27.51 -26.95 -21.41
N ARG A 573 27.63 -28.08 -20.69
CA ARG A 573 26.65 -29.19 -20.68
C ARG A 573 25.99 -29.39 -19.32
N ALA A 574 26.65 -29.07 -18.21
CA ALA A 574 26.11 -29.17 -16.86
C ALA A 574 26.65 -28.03 -15.99
N ALA A 575 25.88 -27.59 -14.98
CA ALA A 575 26.34 -26.65 -13.97
C ALA A 575 26.25 -27.26 -12.57
N ILE A 576 27.18 -26.90 -11.70
CA ILE A 576 27.17 -27.22 -10.26
C ILE A 576 27.12 -25.89 -9.51
N ILE A 577 26.22 -25.75 -8.56
CA ILE A 577 26.18 -24.61 -7.63
C ILE A 577 26.46 -25.10 -6.20
N THR A 578 27.34 -24.39 -5.47
CA THR A 578 27.70 -24.66 -4.06
C THR A 578 27.87 -23.36 -3.28
N GLY A 579 27.93 -23.42 -1.95
CA GLY A 579 28.33 -22.29 -1.09
C GLY A 579 29.82 -22.32 -0.76
N ALA A 580 30.44 -21.16 -0.51
CA ALA A 580 31.79 -21.06 0.03
C ALA A 580 31.84 -21.53 1.49
N GLY A 581 33.00 -22.04 1.90
CA GLY A 581 33.23 -22.55 3.26
C GLY A 581 32.53 -23.87 3.55
N ASN A 582 32.39 -24.18 4.85
CA ASN A 582 31.84 -25.47 5.34
C ASN A 582 30.59 -25.30 6.23
N LYS A 583 30.01 -24.10 6.31
CA LYS A 583 28.88 -23.82 7.22
C LYS A 583 27.53 -23.87 6.51
N ALA A 584 27.44 -23.21 5.36
CA ALA A 584 26.19 -23.02 4.65
C ALA A 584 26.38 -23.19 3.15
N PHE A 585 25.41 -23.87 2.53
CA PHE A 585 25.20 -23.77 1.09
C PHE A 585 24.63 -22.40 0.75
N CYS A 586 23.48 -22.07 1.34
CA CYS A 586 22.85 -20.74 1.27
C CYS A 586 21.78 -20.65 2.34
N SER A 587 21.78 -19.59 3.16
CA SER A 587 20.75 -19.36 4.18
C SER A 587 19.54 -18.57 3.66
N GLY A 588 19.44 -18.33 2.35
CA GLY A 588 18.32 -17.61 1.72
C GLY A 588 18.52 -16.11 1.63
N ASN A 589 17.41 -15.35 1.68
CA ASN A 589 17.43 -13.90 1.52
C ASN A 589 18.20 -13.21 2.67
N ASP A 590 18.96 -12.17 2.35
CA ASP A 590 19.75 -11.43 3.35
C ASP A 590 18.83 -10.52 4.20
N LEU A 591 18.31 -11.06 5.31
CA LEU A 591 17.40 -10.33 6.19
C LEU A 591 18.04 -9.12 6.86
N LYS A 592 19.37 -9.06 7.00
CA LYS A 592 20.07 -7.88 7.52
C LYS A 592 20.04 -6.75 6.50
N TYR A 593 20.26 -7.07 5.23
CA TYR A 593 20.11 -6.12 4.13
C TYR A 593 18.64 -5.66 4.00
N SER A 594 17.68 -6.58 4.09
CA SER A 594 16.25 -6.20 4.07
C SER A 594 15.87 -5.29 5.24
N ALA A 595 16.39 -5.54 6.44
CA ALA A 595 16.14 -4.71 7.62
C ALA A 595 16.84 -3.34 7.57
N SER A 596 17.85 -3.14 6.71
CA SER A 596 18.54 -1.85 6.59
C SER A 596 17.79 -0.80 5.78
N GLY A 597 16.66 -1.18 5.16
CA GLY A 597 15.88 -0.29 4.27
C GLY A 597 16.52 -0.08 2.89
N GLY A 598 17.49 -0.92 2.49
CA GLY A 598 18.06 -0.87 1.15
C GLY A 598 17.05 -1.32 0.08
N PRO A 599 17.21 -0.89 -1.19
CA PRO A 599 16.31 -1.30 -2.27
C PRO A 599 16.36 -2.81 -2.48
N MET A 600 15.19 -3.47 -2.47
CA MET A 600 15.05 -4.91 -2.67
C MET A 600 14.50 -5.20 -4.06
N TRP A 601 15.15 -6.10 -4.81
CA TRP A 601 14.64 -6.62 -6.08
C TRP A 601 15.21 -8.01 -6.37
N PHE A 602 14.63 -8.71 -7.34
CA PHE A 602 15.14 -9.97 -7.87
C PHE A 602 15.30 -9.87 -9.39
N PRO A 603 16.28 -10.53 -10.01
CA PRO A 603 16.36 -10.61 -11.47
C PRO A 603 15.12 -11.35 -12.00
N LYS A 604 14.78 -11.16 -13.29
CA LYS A 604 13.65 -11.87 -13.92
C LYS A 604 13.71 -13.38 -13.76
N SER A 605 14.92 -13.93 -13.74
CA SER A 605 15.20 -15.34 -13.56
C SER A 605 15.02 -15.84 -12.12
N GLY A 606 14.60 -14.97 -11.19
CA GLY A 606 14.22 -15.31 -9.81
C GLY A 606 15.36 -15.27 -8.81
N PHE A 607 15.12 -15.78 -7.61
CA PHE A 607 16.15 -15.90 -6.57
C PHE A 607 17.33 -16.73 -7.10
N ALA A 608 18.55 -16.31 -6.78
CA ALA A 608 19.81 -16.86 -7.30
C ALA A 608 19.90 -16.93 -8.84
N GLY A 609 19.10 -16.14 -9.56
CA GLY A 609 19.03 -16.21 -11.01
C GLY A 609 18.54 -17.55 -11.58
N LEU A 610 17.91 -18.39 -10.75
CA LEU A 610 17.56 -19.77 -11.05
C LEU A 610 16.07 -20.06 -10.82
N THR A 611 15.48 -19.54 -9.74
CA THR A 611 14.18 -20.05 -9.26
C THR A 611 12.96 -19.63 -10.08
N SER A 612 13.07 -18.64 -10.97
CA SER A 612 12.02 -18.25 -11.92
C SER A 612 12.45 -18.48 -13.38
N ARG A 613 13.56 -19.20 -13.60
CA ARG A 613 14.10 -19.50 -14.93
C ARG A 613 13.32 -20.65 -15.58
N VAL A 614 12.20 -20.30 -16.20
CA VAL A 614 11.36 -21.23 -16.96
C VAL A 614 12.05 -21.67 -18.27
N GLY A 615 11.78 -22.89 -18.73
CA GLY A 615 12.29 -23.40 -20.02
C GLY A 615 13.80 -23.72 -20.04
N ARG A 616 14.43 -23.91 -18.87
CA ARG A 616 15.82 -24.37 -18.78
C ARG A 616 15.97 -25.73 -19.48
N ASN A 617 16.96 -25.86 -20.35
CA ASN A 617 17.25 -27.10 -21.07
C ASN A 617 18.64 -27.68 -20.76
N LYS A 618 19.38 -27.11 -19.81
CA LYS A 618 20.65 -27.69 -19.34
C LYS A 618 20.61 -27.98 -17.83
N PRO A 619 21.18 -29.10 -17.39
CA PRO A 619 21.08 -29.57 -16.02
C PRO A 619 21.92 -28.76 -15.02
N VAL A 620 21.32 -28.45 -13.87
CA VAL A 620 21.94 -27.81 -12.72
C VAL A 620 21.95 -28.77 -11.54
N ILE A 621 23.10 -28.94 -10.89
CA ILE A 621 23.30 -29.77 -9.71
C ILE A 621 23.56 -28.86 -8.51
N ALA A 622 22.78 -28.99 -7.44
CA ALA A 622 23.06 -28.35 -6.16
C ALA A 622 24.00 -29.23 -5.32
N ALA A 623 25.23 -28.75 -5.10
CA ALA A 623 26.20 -29.34 -4.18
C ALA A 623 26.06 -28.67 -2.80
N ILE A 624 25.26 -29.28 -1.94
CA ILE A 624 24.78 -28.69 -0.67
C ILE A 624 25.76 -29.03 0.44
N ASN A 625 26.78 -28.19 0.59
CA ASN A 625 27.89 -28.36 1.52
C ASN A 625 27.56 -27.99 3.00
N GLY A 626 26.33 -27.58 3.31
CA GLY A 626 25.91 -27.19 4.66
C GLY A 626 24.44 -26.77 4.73
N ILE A 627 24.13 -25.76 5.54
CA ILE A 627 22.77 -25.19 5.69
C ILE A 627 22.19 -24.73 4.34
N ALA A 628 20.98 -25.18 4.01
CA ALA A 628 20.16 -24.73 2.89
C ALA A 628 18.77 -24.30 3.41
N MET A 629 18.58 -23.00 3.66
CA MET A 629 17.36 -22.48 4.30
C MET A 629 16.70 -21.36 3.48
N GLY A 630 15.37 -21.29 3.56
CA GLY A 630 14.54 -20.35 2.81
C GLY A 630 14.89 -20.36 1.33
N GLY A 631 15.26 -19.20 0.78
CA GLY A 631 15.78 -19.10 -0.60
C GLY A 631 16.87 -20.10 -0.96
N GLY A 632 17.74 -20.52 -0.03
CA GLY A 632 18.75 -21.56 -0.28
C GLY A 632 18.16 -22.96 -0.47
N MET A 633 17.09 -23.29 0.23
CA MET A 633 16.30 -24.50 -0.04
C MET A 633 15.55 -24.35 -1.37
N GLU A 634 15.09 -23.15 -1.72
CA GLU A 634 14.44 -22.90 -3.02
C GLU A 634 15.42 -23.04 -4.20
N ILE A 635 16.71 -22.72 -4.02
CA ILE A 635 17.77 -23.05 -5.01
C ILE A 635 17.89 -24.57 -5.17
N ALA A 636 17.96 -25.31 -4.07
CA ALA A 636 18.08 -26.77 -4.09
C ALA A 636 16.88 -27.43 -4.79
N LEU A 637 15.66 -26.96 -4.50
CA LEU A 637 14.43 -27.42 -5.14
C LEU A 637 14.35 -27.02 -6.63
N ALA A 638 15.00 -25.93 -7.03
CA ALA A 638 15.02 -25.47 -8.43
C ALA A 638 16.10 -26.15 -9.28
N ALA A 639 17.11 -26.77 -8.66
CA ALA A 639 18.11 -27.59 -9.31
C ALA A 639 17.51 -28.93 -9.77
N ASP A 640 18.11 -29.53 -10.80
CA ASP A 640 17.63 -30.81 -11.36
C ASP A 640 18.07 -32.00 -10.50
N LEU A 641 19.23 -31.88 -9.85
CA LEU A 641 19.78 -32.86 -8.93
C LEU A 641 20.37 -32.16 -7.70
N ALA A 642 20.33 -32.80 -6.54
CA ALA A 642 20.91 -32.29 -5.32
C ALA A 642 21.72 -33.37 -4.58
N ILE A 643 22.95 -33.01 -4.19
CA ILE A 643 23.86 -33.84 -3.40
C ILE A 643 24.17 -33.09 -2.12
N ALA A 644 23.94 -33.73 -0.98
CA ALA A 644 24.06 -33.10 0.32
C ALA A 644 25.21 -33.65 1.14
N SER A 645 25.82 -32.78 1.93
CA SER A 645 26.64 -33.15 3.07
C SER A 645 25.78 -33.89 4.11
N GLU A 646 26.35 -34.88 4.79
CA GLU A 646 25.74 -35.48 5.99
C GLU A 646 25.41 -34.44 7.09
N ASN A 647 26.12 -33.31 7.09
CA ASN A 647 25.91 -32.20 8.01
C ASN A 647 24.90 -31.16 7.49
N ALA A 648 24.30 -31.37 6.31
CA ALA A 648 23.35 -30.43 5.73
C ALA A 648 22.04 -30.37 6.52
N GLU A 649 21.43 -29.19 6.52
CA GLU A 649 20.16 -28.92 7.17
C GLU A 649 19.28 -28.08 6.24
N PHE A 650 18.03 -28.49 6.08
CA PHE A 650 17.07 -27.93 5.12
C PHE A 650 15.88 -27.32 5.85
N ALA A 651 15.44 -26.12 5.46
CA ALA A 651 14.19 -25.56 5.99
C ALA A 651 13.59 -24.50 5.06
N LEU A 652 12.27 -24.32 5.13
CA LEU A 652 11.56 -23.13 4.66
C LEU A 652 11.01 -22.36 5.89
N PRO A 653 11.85 -21.56 6.59
CA PRO A 653 11.49 -20.95 7.87
C PRO A 653 10.69 -19.64 7.73
N GLU A 654 10.23 -19.27 6.54
CA GLU A 654 9.61 -17.97 6.24
C GLU A 654 8.40 -17.66 7.13
N VAL A 655 7.58 -18.66 7.45
CA VAL A 655 6.43 -18.51 8.36
C VAL A 655 6.83 -18.11 9.78
N LYS A 656 8.08 -18.39 10.20
CA LYS A 656 8.63 -17.92 11.49
C LYS A 656 9.08 -16.46 11.45
N ARG A 657 8.99 -15.81 10.28
CA ARG A 657 9.50 -14.47 9.98
C ARG A 657 8.46 -13.58 9.33
N GLY A 658 7.17 -13.95 9.34
CA GLY A 658 6.13 -13.15 8.68
C GLY A 658 6.32 -13.06 7.17
N LEU A 659 6.89 -14.10 6.55
CA LEU A 659 7.19 -14.19 5.13
C LEU A 659 6.61 -15.49 4.54
N ILE A 660 6.70 -15.63 3.22
CA ILE A 660 6.37 -16.89 2.51
C ILE A 660 7.52 -17.31 1.57
N ALA A 661 7.65 -18.61 1.30
CA ALA A 661 8.59 -19.18 0.34
C ALA A 661 8.12 -18.96 -1.12
N ALA A 662 8.07 -17.69 -1.53
CA ALA A 662 7.53 -17.21 -2.80
C ALA A 662 8.47 -17.37 -4.01
N ALA A 663 9.74 -17.75 -3.81
CA ALA A 663 10.63 -18.08 -4.92
C ALA A 663 10.37 -19.49 -5.48
N GLY A 664 9.22 -20.08 -5.13
CA GLY A 664 8.69 -21.34 -5.64
C GLY A 664 8.80 -22.51 -4.65
N GLY A 665 9.32 -22.30 -3.44
CA GLY A 665 9.44 -23.32 -2.40
C GLY A 665 8.12 -23.99 -2.05
N ILE A 666 7.03 -23.21 -1.92
CA ILE A 666 5.68 -23.73 -1.62
C ILE A 666 5.25 -24.80 -2.63
N LEU A 667 5.56 -24.60 -3.92
CA LEU A 667 5.01 -25.42 -5.00
C LEU A 667 5.92 -26.54 -5.42
N ARG A 668 7.22 -26.27 -5.46
CA ARG A 668 8.21 -27.31 -5.77
C ARG A 668 8.20 -28.37 -4.68
N LEU A 669 8.21 -27.97 -3.40
CA LEU A 669 8.19 -28.92 -2.30
C LEU A 669 6.90 -29.75 -2.29
N SER A 670 5.73 -29.13 -2.47
CA SER A 670 4.44 -29.84 -2.46
C SER A 670 4.25 -30.78 -3.66
N ARG A 671 4.98 -30.59 -4.76
CA ARG A 671 5.01 -31.49 -5.92
C ARG A 671 6.09 -32.57 -5.83
N GLN A 672 7.21 -32.27 -5.16
CA GLN A 672 8.37 -33.15 -5.09
C GLN A 672 8.24 -34.22 -3.99
N ILE A 673 7.67 -33.85 -2.83
CA ILE A 673 7.53 -34.77 -1.69
C ILE A 673 6.06 -35.03 -1.36
N THR A 674 5.79 -35.99 -0.49
CA THR A 674 4.41 -36.29 -0.07
C THR A 674 3.76 -35.08 0.60
N HIS A 675 2.53 -34.75 0.18
CA HIS A 675 1.82 -33.52 0.59
C HIS A 675 1.81 -33.27 2.11
N LYS A 676 1.61 -34.30 2.94
CA LYS A 676 1.59 -34.14 4.41
C LYS A 676 2.92 -33.67 4.98
N PHE A 677 4.04 -34.23 4.50
CA PHE A 677 5.37 -33.77 4.89
C PHE A 677 5.64 -32.36 4.36
N ALA A 678 5.24 -32.05 3.12
CA ALA A 678 5.37 -30.69 2.60
C ALA A 678 4.61 -29.67 3.47
N MET A 679 3.35 -29.95 3.85
CA MET A 679 2.56 -29.08 4.71
C MET A 679 3.18 -28.93 6.11
N GLU A 680 3.72 -30.01 6.67
CA GLU A 680 4.44 -29.95 7.94
C GLU A 680 5.63 -28.99 7.87
N LEU A 681 6.47 -29.09 6.85
CA LEU A 681 7.62 -28.21 6.67
C LEU A 681 7.21 -26.76 6.41
N LEU A 682 6.23 -26.54 5.53
CA LEU A 682 5.76 -25.20 5.15
C LEU A 682 5.06 -24.46 6.30
N LEU A 683 4.27 -25.15 7.13
CA LEU A 683 3.50 -24.52 8.20
C LEU A 683 4.27 -24.39 9.51
N THR A 684 5.19 -25.32 9.79
CA THR A 684 5.99 -25.27 11.03
C THR A 684 7.31 -24.54 10.85
N GLY A 685 7.79 -24.40 9.61
CA GLY A 685 9.13 -23.90 9.29
C GLY A 685 10.25 -24.68 9.96
N ARG A 686 10.03 -25.95 10.32
CA ARG A 686 11.04 -26.78 10.98
C ARG A 686 12.17 -27.15 10.03
N SER A 687 13.30 -27.50 10.62
CA SER A 687 14.43 -28.03 9.87
C SER A 687 14.30 -29.54 9.64
N VAL A 688 14.97 -29.99 8.58
CA VAL A 688 15.11 -31.38 8.15
C VAL A 688 16.60 -31.69 8.04
N LYS A 689 17.04 -32.84 8.55
CA LYS A 689 18.43 -33.30 8.44
C LYS A 689 18.67 -34.06 7.13
N ALA A 690 19.92 -34.23 6.73
CA ALA A 690 20.28 -34.80 5.44
C ALA A 690 19.69 -36.20 5.17
N ASP A 691 19.62 -37.05 6.20
CA ASP A 691 19.02 -38.39 6.13
C ASP A 691 17.52 -38.36 5.86
N GLU A 692 16.78 -37.51 6.58
CA GLU A 692 15.35 -37.27 6.34
C GLU A 692 15.12 -36.62 4.97
N ALA A 693 15.96 -35.66 4.57
CA ALA A 693 15.88 -35.02 3.25
C ALA A 693 16.04 -36.05 2.11
N LEU A 694 16.93 -37.04 2.28
CA LEU A 694 17.08 -38.15 1.35
C LEU A 694 15.83 -39.05 1.33
N GLN A 695 15.28 -39.40 2.50
CA GLN A 695 14.07 -40.23 2.60
C GLN A 695 12.85 -39.56 1.97
N LEU A 696 12.72 -38.24 2.12
CA LEU A 696 11.63 -37.47 1.54
C LEU A 696 11.78 -37.23 0.04
N GLY A 697 12.97 -37.45 -0.53
CA GLY A 697 13.28 -37.17 -1.93
C GLY A 697 13.59 -35.70 -2.21
N ILE A 698 14.01 -34.93 -1.20
CA ILE A 698 14.48 -33.55 -1.36
C ILE A 698 15.87 -33.54 -2.04
N VAL A 699 16.69 -34.55 -1.74
CA VAL A 699 18.04 -34.72 -2.32
C VAL A 699 18.22 -36.12 -2.89
N ASN A 700 19.11 -36.27 -3.88
CA ASN A 700 19.40 -37.54 -4.53
C ASN A 700 20.40 -38.39 -3.75
N ARG A 701 21.35 -37.75 -3.04
CA ARG A 701 22.42 -38.45 -2.33
C ARG A 701 22.95 -37.65 -1.15
N VAL A 702 23.37 -38.36 -0.09
CA VAL A 702 24.07 -37.80 1.07
C VAL A 702 25.46 -38.43 1.15
N VAL A 703 26.50 -37.61 1.36
CA VAL A 703 27.91 -38.01 1.43
C VAL A 703 28.65 -37.23 2.54
N PRO A 704 29.85 -37.66 2.97
CA PRO A 704 30.70 -36.86 3.84
C PRO A 704 30.92 -35.45 3.29
N GLN A 705 31.01 -34.45 4.16
CA GLN A 705 31.03 -33.04 3.76
C GLN A 705 32.14 -32.70 2.75
N ASN A 706 33.31 -33.29 2.91
CA ASN A 706 34.47 -33.10 2.02
C ASN A 706 34.32 -33.79 0.67
N GLU A 707 33.32 -34.65 0.48
CA GLU A 707 33.08 -35.41 -0.76
C GLU A 707 31.96 -34.81 -1.62
N VAL A 708 31.16 -33.86 -1.09
CA VAL A 708 29.98 -33.31 -1.79
C VAL A 708 30.30 -32.79 -3.18
N LEU A 709 31.33 -31.94 -3.30
CA LEU A 709 31.69 -31.34 -4.59
C LEU A 709 32.30 -32.36 -5.56
N SER A 710 33.10 -33.32 -5.06
CA SER A 710 33.62 -34.40 -5.90
C SER A 710 32.50 -35.28 -6.44
N THR A 711 31.52 -35.66 -5.61
CA THR A 711 30.37 -36.45 -6.08
C THR A 711 29.50 -35.66 -7.06
N ALA A 712 29.34 -34.34 -6.86
CA ALA A 712 28.64 -33.49 -7.84
C ALA A 712 29.37 -33.44 -9.18
N ARG A 713 30.71 -33.38 -9.17
CA ARG A 713 31.53 -33.48 -10.38
C ARG A 713 31.39 -34.83 -11.06
N GLU A 714 31.32 -35.94 -10.32
CA GLU A 714 31.07 -37.27 -10.89
C GLU A 714 29.73 -37.32 -11.64
N TYR A 715 28.67 -36.77 -11.04
CA TYR A 715 27.35 -36.69 -11.67
C TYR A 715 27.38 -35.79 -12.91
N ALA A 716 28.00 -34.62 -12.81
CA ALA A 716 28.13 -33.69 -13.93
C ALA A 716 28.94 -34.30 -15.10
N ALA A 717 30.02 -35.02 -14.80
CA ALA A 717 30.83 -35.72 -15.79
C ALA A 717 30.02 -36.82 -16.49
N SER A 718 29.28 -37.63 -15.73
CA SER A 718 28.39 -38.66 -16.29
C SER A 718 27.30 -38.05 -17.19
N ILE A 719 26.72 -36.91 -16.80
CA ILE A 719 25.78 -36.16 -17.64
C ILE A 719 26.46 -35.65 -18.92
N ALA A 720 27.67 -35.11 -18.80
CA ALA A 720 28.41 -34.54 -19.93
C ALA A 720 28.87 -35.59 -20.96
N GLU A 721 28.95 -36.87 -20.58
CA GLU A 721 29.19 -38.01 -21.49
C GLU A 721 27.95 -38.40 -22.30
N ASN A 722 26.75 -38.00 -21.87
CA ASN A 722 25.50 -38.29 -22.58
C ASN A 722 25.26 -37.33 -23.75
N SER A 723 24.32 -37.69 -24.64
CA SER A 723 23.87 -36.84 -25.74
C SER A 723 23.32 -35.51 -25.19
N PRO A 724 23.96 -34.35 -25.47
CA PRO A 724 23.49 -33.06 -24.99
C PRO A 724 22.12 -32.72 -25.59
N THR A 725 21.83 -33.17 -26.82
CA THR A 725 20.52 -33.01 -27.45
C THR A 725 19.44 -33.79 -26.71
N SER A 726 19.72 -35.04 -26.30
CA SER A 726 18.74 -35.86 -25.59
C SER A 726 18.44 -35.31 -24.20
N ILE A 727 19.46 -34.84 -23.48
CA ILE A 727 19.29 -34.18 -22.18
C ILE A 727 18.48 -32.89 -22.34
N ARG A 728 18.81 -32.06 -23.33
CA ARG A 728 18.08 -30.81 -23.62
C ARG A 728 16.61 -31.05 -23.91
N LEU A 729 16.29 -31.95 -24.85
CA LEU A 729 14.90 -32.30 -25.17
C LEU A 729 14.17 -32.94 -23.99
N THR A 730 14.86 -33.73 -23.15
CA THR A 730 14.26 -34.29 -21.93
C THR A 730 13.85 -33.18 -20.96
N LEU A 731 14.74 -32.23 -20.70
CA LEU A 731 14.47 -31.09 -19.81
C LEU A 731 13.44 -30.14 -20.41
N GLU A 732 13.48 -29.88 -21.72
CA GLU A 732 12.47 -29.10 -22.44
C GLU A 732 11.08 -29.74 -22.25
N MET A 733 10.93 -31.04 -22.52
CA MET A 733 9.65 -31.72 -22.34
C MET A 733 9.15 -31.71 -20.89
N ILE A 734 10.03 -31.93 -19.91
CA ILE A 734 9.66 -31.91 -18.48
C ILE A 734 9.22 -30.50 -18.07
N ASN A 735 10.01 -29.47 -18.43
CA ASN A 735 9.77 -28.09 -18.03
C ASN A 735 8.60 -27.46 -18.79
N GLU A 736 8.40 -27.79 -20.08
CA GLU A 736 7.23 -27.35 -20.86
C GLU A 736 5.93 -28.00 -20.36
N LYS A 737 5.91 -29.31 -20.09
CA LYS A 737 4.70 -29.97 -19.59
C LYS A 737 4.36 -29.60 -18.15
N ALA A 738 5.37 -29.32 -17.31
CA ALA A 738 5.15 -28.75 -15.99
C ALA A 738 4.45 -27.37 -16.04
N ASN A 739 4.60 -26.64 -17.15
CA ASN A 739 3.94 -25.36 -17.41
C ASN A 739 2.54 -25.47 -18.05
N GLN A 740 2.13 -26.66 -18.52
CA GLN A 740 0.85 -26.87 -19.23
C GLN A 740 -0.28 -27.42 -18.33
N GLY A 741 -0.03 -27.66 -17.04
CA GLY A 741 -1.10 -27.99 -16.07
C GLY A 741 -1.85 -26.72 -15.63
N ASP A 742 -3.15 -26.86 -15.31
CA ASP A 742 -4.15 -25.84 -14.90
C ASP A 742 -3.81 -24.94 -13.68
N LEU A 743 -2.53 -24.81 -13.31
CA LEU A 743 -2.04 -24.01 -12.19
C LEU A 743 -0.92 -23.05 -12.68
N ASN A 744 -1.27 -22.21 -13.65
CA ASN A 744 -0.43 -21.08 -14.05
C ASN A 744 -0.25 -20.12 -12.87
N ILE A 745 1.00 -19.68 -12.67
CA ILE A 745 1.47 -18.64 -11.72
C ILE A 745 1.44 -19.09 -10.27
N ALA A 746 2.61 -19.48 -9.76
CA ALA A 746 2.68 -19.88 -8.37
C ALA A 746 3.99 -19.44 -7.66
N ALA A 747 5.06 -19.13 -8.39
CA ALA A 747 6.05 -18.18 -7.87
C ALA A 747 5.48 -16.76 -8.04
N GLY A 748 4.96 -16.18 -6.95
CA GLY A 748 4.55 -14.77 -6.92
C GLY A 748 3.19 -14.44 -7.55
N ASP A 749 2.11 -15.13 -7.15
CA ASP A 749 0.77 -14.56 -7.31
C ASP A 749 0.76 -13.18 -6.63
N ALA A 750 0.65 -12.13 -7.45
CA ALA A 750 0.68 -10.75 -6.99
C ALA A 750 -0.35 -10.52 -5.88
N LYS A 751 -1.53 -11.16 -5.94
CA LYS A 751 -2.58 -10.98 -4.93
C LYS A 751 -2.18 -11.54 -3.57
N VAL A 752 -1.43 -12.65 -3.54
CA VAL A 752 -0.92 -13.23 -2.29
C VAL A 752 0.20 -12.36 -1.72
N LEU A 753 1.08 -11.86 -2.58
CA LEU A 753 2.15 -10.95 -2.16
C LEU A 753 1.61 -9.61 -1.66
N ASP A 754 0.59 -9.06 -2.33
CA ASP A 754 -0.08 -7.80 -1.95
C ASP A 754 -0.68 -7.89 -0.55
N LYS A 755 -1.32 -9.02 -0.22
CA LYS A 755 -1.81 -9.29 1.14
C LYS A 755 -0.69 -9.39 2.16
N LEU A 756 0.44 -9.99 1.79
CA LEU A 756 1.57 -10.11 2.68
C LEU A 756 2.18 -8.73 2.99
N ILE A 757 2.50 -7.93 1.98
CA ILE A 757 3.19 -6.63 2.15
C ILE A 757 2.32 -5.58 2.88
N THR A 758 1.01 -5.77 2.89
CA THR A 758 0.05 -4.91 3.59
C THR A 758 -0.25 -5.38 5.02
N SER A 759 0.23 -6.56 5.42
CA SER A 759 0.06 -7.11 6.78
C SER A 759 1.04 -6.51 7.80
N GLU A 760 0.67 -6.49 9.08
CA GLU A 760 1.55 -6.08 10.18
C GLU A 760 2.71 -7.08 10.37
N ASP A 761 2.43 -8.37 10.16
CA ASP A 761 3.39 -9.46 10.37
C ASP A 761 4.60 -9.39 9.41
N PHE A 762 4.40 -8.86 8.20
CA PHE A 762 5.48 -8.63 7.22
C PHE A 762 6.56 -7.68 7.72
N TYR A 763 6.18 -6.65 8.49
CA TYR A 763 7.13 -5.70 9.07
C TYR A 763 7.71 -6.20 10.40
N GLU A 764 6.87 -6.83 11.22
CA GLU A 764 7.25 -7.32 12.54
C GLU A 764 8.31 -8.44 12.48
N GLY A 765 8.20 -9.35 11.53
CA GLY A 765 9.09 -10.52 11.45
C GLY A 765 10.57 -10.18 11.22
N PRO A 766 10.93 -9.42 10.16
CA PRO A 766 12.30 -8.94 9.95
C PRO A 766 12.80 -8.06 11.10
N LYS A 767 11.94 -7.20 11.67
CA LYS A 767 12.29 -6.32 12.79
C LYS A 767 12.65 -7.12 14.04
N ALA A 768 11.80 -8.06 14.46
CA ALA A 768 12.04 -8.91 15.62
C ALA A 768 13.32 -9.76 15.45
N PHE A 769 13.60 -10.21 14.22
CA PHE A 769 14.84 -10.92 13.90
C PHE A 769 16.08 -10.03 14.09
N ALA A 770 16.06 -8.80 13.56
CA ALA A 770 17.15 -7.85 13.71
C ALA A 770 17.38 -7.46 15.18
N GLU A 771 16.31 -7.27 15.93
CA GLU A 771 16.31 -6.92 17.36
C GLU A 771 16.57 -8.11 18.29
N LYS A 772 16.65 -9.34 17.75
CA LYS A 772 16.83 -10.60 18.51
C LYS A 772 15.77 -10.83 19.60
N ARG A 773 14.52 -10.45 19.34
CA ARG A 773 13.37 -10.67 20.22
C ARG A 773 12.37 -11.65 19.63
N LYS A 774 11.44 -12.13 20.45
CA LYS A 774 10.29 -12.89 19.94
C LYS A 774 9.37 -11.96 19.16
N PRO A 775 8.86 -12.39 17.99
CA PRO A 775 7.89 -11.63 17.24
C PRO A 775 6.53 -11.61 17.96
N ASN A 776 5.81 -10.51 17.83
CA ASN A 776 4.43 -10.33 18.30
C ASN A 776 3.47 -10.35 17.11
N TRP A 777 3.02 -11.55 16.75
CA TRP A 777 2.14 -11.75 15.59
C TRP A 777 0.73 -11.22 15.84
N ARG A 778 0.19 -10.51 14.85
CA ARG A 778 -1.16 -9.94 14.90
C ARG A 778 -2.11 -10.67 13.94
N GLY A 779 -1.59 -11.38 12.95
CA GLY A 779 -2.37 -12.20 12.03
C GLY A 779 -3.28 -11.40 11.10
N ARG A 780 -2.89 -10.16 10.77
CA ARG A 780 -3.69 -9.21 10.00
C ARG A 780 -2.82 -8.23 9.21
#